data_AF-A0A318PT77-F1
#
_entry.id   AF-A0A318PT77-F1
#
_cell.length_a   1.000
_cell.length_b   1.000
_cell.length_c   1.000
_cell.angle_alpha   90.00
_cell.angle_beta   90.00
_cell.angle_gamma   90.00
#
_symmetry.space_group_name_H-M   'P 1'
#
loop_
_entity.id
_entity.type
_entity.pdbx_description
1 polymer ?
#
loop_
_entity_poly.entity_id
_entity_poly.type
_entity_poly.pdbx_seq_one_letter_code
_entity_poly.pdbx_strand_id
1 'polypeptide(L)'
;MSVHDTFAPAFSSRSPLRQAIVKAIRQPEALCVEALTPAATLTAAESTQTEALATRLTEGLRAERHPGLVETLVQEFALSSAEGVALMCLAEALLRIPDMATRDALIADKIGDGNWLAHVSRDRPLFANAAAWGLALTGEVVARHDEKTLRTALLGLVARGTRPVIRKAVDAAMRLMGAQFVLGETIGQARENSARLEDAGFSYSYDMLGEAAFTAQDADRYRQDYLNAIHAIGRSAQGASVYERPGISIKLSALHPRYVRAQRERVMTELLAVVQELTLLARGYDIGINIDAEESERLDLSLDLLEALCHTPGLEGWNGIGFVVQAYGKRCPYVLDYIIDLARRSNRRLMVRLVKGAYWDSEIKKAQIDGLPDFPVYTRKCHTDISYVACARRLLAARDVIFPQFATHNARTLASIHTLAGEPFEVGSYEFQCLHGMGEPLYKQVVGPTRLNRPTRIYAPVGTHETLLAYLVRRLLENGANSSFVNQIGDETIPVSKLVQDPLAVAHGFTPYGAPHPEIRRPCDLFGTERRNSAGLDLADDRVLSDLAAGLQAAPNNWKAAPLVVGVQADGTALPVTNPADRRDQVGTVIPATPEIVKQAITAAQAACTDWAGTPPAARAAMLEKASDLLEARQDELLALLSREAGKSLPNGIAEVREAVDFLRYYAATIRRDFDNATHVPLGTVACISPWNFPLAIFMGQIAAALAAGNVVVAKPAEETPLVAALAVGILHEAGVPAGAVQLLTGEGDIGAALVGDDRVMGVMFTGSTAVAQAINRQLATRRTHTGQPVPLIAETGGQNAMIVDSSALAEQVVADVVASAFDSAGQRCSALRLLCVQEDCADHVLTMLRGAMRELNMGNPALLSTDVGPVITAQAADGITRHIEDFRHKKAPVFALPMPQGCADGSFVPPTLIDILNVQEMGSEVFGPVLHVLRYSRRNLDQLLADINATGYGLTFGLHTRIESTVQHVLSRVEAGNLYVNRNTIGAVVGVQPFGGRGLSGTGPKAGGPLILRRLLAQTPALPPLVQGQAQQAMTLWTDWLRGQGEVAAVATATALRDRPLSGGALALPGPVGEENLYKLSARGNVLCIATGKAALYDQISLVLAGGNTALVPGDAVPHAWYATLPDVVQAKVRPVDNATSEPCAVILSEKDDVALAMARQALSVGDQPIISAWLTGGGLPGAECVLEEQSVSINTTAAGGNASLMTLN
;
A
#
# COMPACT_ATOMS: atom_id res chain seq x y z
N MET A 1 -3.17 -31.68 2.26
CA MET A 1 -3.68 -31.16 0.97
C MET A 1 -2.54 -31.22 -0.05
N SER A 2 -2.79 -31.70 -1.27
CA SER A 2 -1.76 -31.69 -2.32
C SER A 2 -1.67 -30.30 -2.97
N VAL A 3 -0.57 -30.00 -3.68
CA VAL A 3 -0.43 -28.77 -4.48
C VAL A 3 -1.53 -28.66 -5.55
N HIS A 4 -2.11 -29.78 -6.01
CA HIS A 4 -3.21 -29.73 -6.98
C HIS A 4 -4.53 -29.27 -6.36
N ASP A 5 -4.80 -29.69 -5.12
CA ASP A 5 -6.06 -29.35 -4.44
C ASP A 5 -6.10 -27.86 -4.05
N THR A 6 -4.94 -27.22 -3.84
CA THR A 6 -4.88 -25.82 -3.40
C THR A 6 -5.33 -24.80 -4.46
N PHE A 7 -5.27 -25.17 -5.74
CA PHE A 7 -5.69 -24.31 -6.86
C PHE A 7 -7.12 -24.60 -7.32
N ALA A 8 -7.76 -25.63 -6.76
CA ALA A 8 -9.09 -26.04 -7.15
C ALA A 8 -10.16 -24.94 -6.91
N PRO A 9 -11.22 -24.91 -7.75
CA PRO A 9 -11.45 -25.76 -8.92
C PRO A 9 -10.65 -25.31 -10.14
N ALA A 10 -10.23 -26.25 -10.98
CA ALA A 10 -9.54 -25.93 -12.23
C ALA A 10 -10.48 -25.18 -13.19
N PHE A 11 -9.94 -24.26 -14.00
CA PHE A 11 -10.72 -23.47 -14.94
C PHE A 11 -11.56 -24.32 -15.90
N SER A 12 -10.99 -25.42 -16.40
CA SER A 12 -11.69 -26.36 -17.30
C SER A 12 -12.88 -27.06 -16.65
N SER A 13 -12.90 -27.19 -15.31
CA SER A 13 -14.01 -27.79 -14.56
C SER A 13 -15.17 -26.82 -14.31
N ARG A 14 -14.96 -25.51 -14.52
CA ARG A 14 -16.02 -24.50 -14.42
C ARG A 14 -17.02 -24.69 -15.56
N SER A 15 -18.31 -24.44 -15.27
CA SER A 15 -19.34 -24.42 -16.31
C SER A 15 -19.04 -23.38 -17.39
N PRO A 16 -19.57 -23.51 -18.63
CA PRO A 16 -19.33 -22.54 -19.70
C PRO A 16 -19.66 -21.09 -19.30
N LEU A 17 -20.72 -20.88 -18.51
CA LEU A 17 -21.11 -19.56 -17.99
C LEU A 17 -20.09 -19.01 -16.97
N ARG A 18 -19.60 -19.87 -16.06
CA ARG A 18 -18.52 -19.49 -15.13
C ARG A 18 -17.21 -19.21 -15.85
N GLN A 19 -16.88 -19.96 -16.90
CA GLN A 19 -15.72 -19.68 -17.74
C GLN A 19 -15.83 -18.31 -18.44
N ALA A 20 -17.02 -17.92 -18.90
CA ALA A 20 -17.25 -16.61 -19.50
C ALA A 20 -17.03 -15.46 -18.49
N ILE A 21 -17.50 -15.63 -17.25
CA ILE A 21 -17.27 -14.67 -16.15
C ILE A 21 -15.77 -14.48 -15.90
N VAL A 22 -15.04 -15.58 -15.73
CA VAL A 22 -13.59 -15.54 -15.48
C VAL A 22 -12.85 -14.89 -16.65
N LYS A 23 -13.21 -15.21 -17.90
CA LYS A 23 -12.60 -14.59 -19.09
C LYS A 23 -12.78 -13.07 -19.16
N ALA A 24 -13.89 -12.56 -18.64
CA ALA A 24 -14.24 -11.14 -18.70
C ALA A 24 -13.62 -10.30 -17.57
N ILE A 25 -12.91 -10.90 -16.61
CA ILE A 25 -12.42 -10.20 -15.40
C ILE A 25 -11.69 -8.90 -15.71
N ARG A 26 -10.80 -8.90 -16.69
CA ARG A 26 -9.93 -7.77 -17.06
C ARG A 26 -9.94 -7.54 -18.58
N GLN A 27 -11.08 -7.77 -19.22
CA GLN A 27 -11.21 -7.57 -20.66
C GLN A 27 -10.96 -6.08 -21.02
N PRO A 28 -10.36 -5.77 -22.18
CA PRO A 28 -10.17 -4.39 -22.60
C PRO A 28 -11.48 -3.59 -22.60
N GLU A 29 -11.43 -2.37 -22.06
CA GLU A 29 -12.62 -1.56 -21.78
C GLU A 29 -13.46 -1.27 -23.03
N ALA A 30 -12.81 -0.92 -24.15
CA ALA A 30 -13.49 -0.62 -25.40
C ALA A 30 -14.32 -1.80 -25.94
N LEU A 31 -13.77 -3.03 -25.86
CA LEU A 31 -14.47 -4.24 -26.27
C LEU A 31 -15.70 -4.52 -25.39
N CYS A 32 -15.61 -4.20 -24.10
CA CYS A 32 -16.72 -4.36 -23.18
C CYS A 32 -17.84 -3.37 -23.50
N VAL A 33 -17.50 -2.10 -23.75
CA VAL A 33 -18.47 -1.05 -24.09
C VAL A 33 -19.18 -1.38 -25.41
N GLU A 34 -18.42 -1.73 -26.45
CA GLU A 34 -18.97 -2.11 -27.76
C GLU A 34 -19.94 -3.30 -27.66
N ALA A 35 -19.60 -4.33 -26.87
CA ALA A 35 -20.47 -5.48 -26.66
C ALA A 35 -21.77 -5.12 -25.91
N LEU A 36 -21.75 -4.10 -25.04
CA LEU A 36 -22.90 -3.64 -24.27
C LEU A 36 -23.81 -2.69 -25.05
N THR A 37 -23.26 -1.93 -26.01
CA THR A 37 -23.96 -0.89 -26.76
C THR A 37 -25.30 -1.37 -27.33
N PRO A 38 -25.41 -2.53 -28.02
CA PRO A 38 -26.69 -2.97 -28.59
C PRO A 38 -27.79 -3.15 -27.54
N ALA A 39 -27.44 -3.65 -26.35
CA ALA A 39 -28.41 -3.85 -25.26
C ALA A 39 -28.73 -2.55 -24.51
N ALA A 40 -27.83 -1.58 -24.50
CA ALA A 40 -28.04 -0.26 -23.89
C ALA A 40 -28.82 0.71 -24.81
N THR A 41 -28.75 0.53 -26.13
CA THR A 41 -29.41 1.40 -27.10
C THR A 41 -30.93 1.41 -26.92
N LEU A 42 -31.51 2.60 -26.81
CA LEU A 42 -32.95 2.83 -26.81
C LEU A 42 -33.43 3.15 -28.23
N THR A 43 -34.65 2.74 -28.58
CA THR A 43 -35.33 3.22 -29.79
C THR A 43 -35.60 4.73 -29.69
N ALA A 44 -35.84 5.41 -30.82
CA ALA A 44 -36.12 6.85 -30.82
C ALA A 44 -37.30 7.21 -29.90
N ALA A 45 -38.38 6.42 -29.92
CA ALA A 45 -39.54 6.62 -29.05
C ALA A 45 -39.21 6.43 -27.57
N GLU A 46 -38.50 5.33 -27.22
CA GLU A 46 -38.04 5.08 -25.85
C GLU A 46 -37.10 6.18 -25.36
N SER A 47 -36.22 6.70 -26.23
CA SER A 47 -35.28 7.76 -25.88
C SER A 47 -36.00 9.06 -25.53
N THR A 48 -36.96 9.49 -26.36
CA THR A 48 -37.79 10.67 -26.09
C THR A 48 -38.61 10.51 -24.81
N GLN A 49 -39.23 9.35 -24.60
CA GLN A 49 -40.00 9.08 -23.37
C GLN A 49 -39.09 9.12 -22.13
N THR A 50 -37.91 8.51 -22.23
CA THR A 50 -36.93 8.47 -21.14
C THR A 50 -36.41 9.86 -20.81
N GLU A 51 -36.09 10.67 -21.81
CA GLU A 51 -35.63 12.05 -21.62
C GLU A 51 -36.70 12.92 -20.98
N ALA A 52 -37.95 12.84 -21.43
CA ALA A 52 -39.06 13.57 -20.85
C ALA A 52 -39.29 13.17 -19.38
N LEU A 53 -39.28 11.86 -19.09
CA LEU A 53 -39.45 11.36 -17.73
C LEU A 53 -38.28 11.73 -16.82
N ALA A 54 -37.04 11.59 -17.28
CA ALA A 54 -35.85 11.95 -16.52
C ALA A 54 -35.84 13.46 -16.21
N THR A 55 -36.19 14.30 -17.19
CA THR A 55 -36.32 15.75 -17.02
C THR A 55 -37.36 16.07 -15.96
N ARG A 56 -38.57 15.52 -16.06
CA ARG A 56 -39.65 15.73 -15.07
C ARG A 56 -39.22 15.36 -13.64
N LEU A 57 -38.59 14.19 -13.47
CA LEU A 57 -38.12 13.74 -12.15
C LEU A 57 -37.02 14.65 -11.60
N THR A 58 -36.11 15.09 -12.46
CA THR A 58 -34.99 15.97 -12.09
C THR A 58 -35.45 17.38 -11.74
N GLU A 59 -36.40 17.93 -12.49
CA GLU A 59 -37.05 19.21 -12.19
C GLU A 59 -37.87 19.14 -10.90
N GLY A 60 -38.64 18.07 -10.69
CA GLY A 60 -39.37 17.82 -9.44
C GLY A 60 -38.44 17.74 -8.24
N LEU A 61 -37.29 17.06 -8.39
CA LEU A 61 -36.25 17.02 -7.36
C LEU A 61 -35.69 18.40 -7.03
N ARG A 62 -35.47 19.26 -8.03
CA ARG A 62 -35.02 20.65 -7.80
C ARG A 62 -36.10 21.51 -7.14
N ALA A 63 -37.36 21.34 -7.53
CA ALA A 63 -38.48 22.16 -7.04
C ALA A 63 -38.89 21.82 -5.60
N GLU A 64 -38.86 20.54 -5.21
CA GLU A 64 -39.20 20.09 -3.85
C GLU A 64 -37.99 20.12 -2.90
N ARG A 65 -36.87 20.72 -3.31
CA ARG A 65 -35.64 20.70 -2.54
C ARG A 65 -35.71 21.64 -1.34
N HIS A 66 -35.77 21.04 -0.15
CA HIS A 66 -35.43 21.69 1.10
C HIS A 66 -34.10 21.09 1.58
N PRO A 67 -32.96 21.77 1.39
CA PRO A 67 -31.67 21.20 1.73
C PRO A 67 -31.65 20.91 3.24
N GLY A 68 -31.40 19.64 3.59
CA GLY A 68 -31.22 19.25 4.99
C GLY A 68 -29.97 19.90 5.57
N LEU A 69 -29.81 19.85 6.90
CA LEU A 69 -28.68 20.46 7.60
C LEU A 69 -27.32 19.94 7.08
N VAL A 70 -27.24 18.63 6.82
CA VAL A 70 -26.06 17.96 6.24
C VAL A 70 -25.85 18.34 4.78
N GLU A 71 -26.89 18.36 3.96
CA GLU A 71 -26.79 18.70 2.54
C GLU A 71 -26.35 20.16 2.35
N THR A 72 -26.83 21.05 3.21
CA THR A 72 -26.39 22.45 3.27
C THR A 72 -24.91 22.52 3.68
N LEU A 73 -24.49 21.75 4.68
CA LEU A 73 -23.08 21.64 5.08
C LEU A 73 -22.20 21.11 3.94
N VAL A 74 -22.66 20.10 3.19
CA VAL A 74 -21.98 19.47 2.05
C VAL A 74 -21.90 20.38 0.82
N GLN A 75 -22.92 21.22 0.60
CA GLN A 75 -22.94 22.21 -0.48
C GLN A 75 -22.14 23.47 -0.13
N GLU A 76 -22.16 23.89 1.13
CA GLU A 76 -21.45 25.08 1.64
C GLU A 76 -19.95 24.79 1.83
N PHE A 77 -19.62 23.57 2.26
CA PHE A 77 -18.27 23.00 2.24
C PHE A 77 -18.25 21.88 1.20
N ALA A 78 -18.10 22.25 -0.08
CA ALA A 78 -18.05 21.29 -1.18
C ALA A 78 -17.23 20.04 -0.77
N LEU A 79 -17.86 18.86 -0.67
CA LEU A 79 -17.19 17.65 -0.17
C LEU A 79 -16.04 17.16 -1.06
N SER A 80 -15.90 17.72 -2.26
CA SER A 80 -14.73 17.54 -3.13
C SER A 80 -13.57 18.49 -2.79
N SER A 81 -13.78 19.45 -1.90
CA SER A 81 -12.73 20.29 -1.32
C SER A 81 -12.04 19.57 -0.17
N ALA A 82 -10.75 19.88 0.01
CA ALA A 82 -9.99 19.37 1.15
C ALA A 82 -10.64 19.72 2.50
N GLU A 83 -11.42 20.80 2.57
CA GLU A 83 -12.09 21.26 3.79
C GLU A 83 -13.32 20.43 4.13
N GLY A 84 -14.13 20.05 3.13
CA GLY A 84 -15.29 19.16 3.34
C GLY A 84 -14.88 17.77 3.83
N VAL A 85 -13.82 17.21 3.23
CA VAL A 85 -13.21 15.94 3.70
C VAL A 85 -12.62 16.11 5.10
N ALA A 86 -11.93 17.22 5.38
CA ALA A 86 -11.33 17.49 6.68
C ALA A 86 -12.38 17.62 7.81
N LEU A 87 -13.51 18.27 7.55
CA LEU A 87 -14.61 18.41 8.52
C LEU A 87 -15.25 17.05 8.84
N MET A 88 -15.41 16.19 7.84
CA MET A 88 -15.94 14.84 8.03
C MET A 88 -14.95 13.93 8.76
N CYS A 89 -13.67 13.98 8.41
CA CYS A 89 -12.61 13.27 9.13
C CYS A 89 -12.49 13.75 10.59
N LEU A 90 -12.66 15.06 10.82
CA LEU A 90 -12.68 15.64 12.16
C LEU A 90 -13.86 15.11 12.98
N ALA A 91 -15.05 15.08 12.39
CA ALA A 91 -16.25 14.52 13.01
C ALA A 91 -16.03 13.04 13.35
N GLU A 92 -15.67 12.22 12.35
CA GLU A 92 -15.45 10.79 12.52
C GLU A 92 -14.46 10.46 13.63
N ALA A 93 -13.30 11.13 13.63
CA ALA A 93 -12.27 10.85 14.59
C ALA A 93 -12.61 11.41 16.00
N LEU A 94 -13.38 12.48 16.13
CA LEU A 94 -13.79 13.00 17.45
C LEU A 94 -14.72 12.06 18.24
N LEU A 95 -15.53 11.25 17.56
CA LEU A 95 -16.37 10.24 18.23
C LEU A 95 -15.61 8.96 18.57
N ARG A 96 -14.53 8.65 17.83
CA ARG A 96 -13.77 7.40 17.97
C ARG A 96 -12.59 7.50 18.91
N ILE A 97 -11.93 8.65 18.95
CA ILE A 97 -10.73 8.82 19.77
C ILE A 97 -11.15 8.79 21.26
N PRO A 98 -10.71 7.79 22.04
CA PRO A 98 -11.14 7.63 23.42
C PRO A 98 -10.54 8.70 24.34
N ASP A 99 -9.34 9.19 24.07
CA ASP A 99 -8.64 10.14 24.94
C ASP A 99 -8.87 11.61 24.53
N MET A 100 -8.70 12.52 25.49
CA MET A 100 -8.99 13.93 25.29
C MET A 100 -7.87 14.69 24.56
N ALA A 101 -6.62 14.24 24.70
CA ALA A 101 -5.47 14.96 24.18
C ALA A 101 -5.35 14.79 22.67
N THR A 102 -5.52 13.58 22.17
CA THR A 102 -5.55 13.26 20.74
C THR A 102 -6.74 13.94 20.05
N ARG A 103 -7.91 13.99 20.71
CA ARG A 103 -9.07 14.77 20.22
C ARG A 103 -8.76 16.26 20.08
N ASP A 104 -8.13 16.85 21.10
CA ASP A 104 -7.75 18.27 21.06
C ASP A 104 -6.69 18.57 20.01
N ALA A 105 -5.74 17.65 19.80
CA ALA A 105 -4.73 17.77 18.74
C ALA A 105 -5.38 17.73 17.35
N LEU A 106 -6.31 16.81 17.11
CA LEU A 106 -7.06 16.75 15.86
C LEU A 106 -7.90 18.02 15.62
N ILE A 107 -8.59 18.53 16.66
CA ILE A 107 -9.32 19.81 16.57
C ILE A 107 -8.38 20.95 16.21
N ALA A 108 -7.21 21.03 16.86
CA ALA A 108 -6.23 22.07 16.58
C ALA A 108 -5.72 22.00 15.13
N ASP A 109 -5.41 20.81 14.62
CA ASP A 109 -4.97 20.61 13.23
C ASP A 109 -6.01 21.04 12.20
N LYS A 110 -7.30 20.77 12.47
CA LYS A 110 -8.37 21.01 11.50
C LYS A 110 -9.02 22.40 11.63
N ILE A 111 -9.00 23.00 12.81
CA ILE A 111 -9.64 24.29 13.10
C ILE A 111 -8.62 25.42 13.36
N GLY A 112 -7.47 25.12 13.97
CA GLY A 112 -6.56 26.10 14.59
C GLY A 112 -5.61 26.86 13.65
N ASP A 113 -5.18 26.26 12.54
CA ASP A 113 -4.22 26.90 11.61
C ASP A 113 -4.89 27.63 10.43
N GLY A 114 -6.21 27.51 10.30
CA GLY A 114 -6.96 28.12 9.21
C GLY A 114 -7.32 29.58 9.51
N ASN A 115 -6.91 30.47 8.61
CA ASN A 115 -7.48 31.80 8.43
C ASN A 115 -8.94 31.68 7.90
N TRP A 116 -9.81 30.98 8.65
CA TRP A 116 -11.21 30.68 8.31
C TRP A 116 -11.98 31.96 7.94
N LEU A 117 -11.56 33.11 8.47
CA LEU A 117 -12.16 34.42 8.25
C LEU A 117 -11.70 35.12 6.95
N ALA A 118 -10.58 34.72 6.33
CA ALA A 118 -10.04 35.39 5.14
C ALA A 118 -10.62 34.88 3.81
N HIS A 119 -11.22 33.69 3.80
CA HIS A 119 -11.89 33.11 2.62
C HIS A 119 -13.41 33.30 2.63
N VAL A 120 -13.93 34.04 3.62
CA VAL A 120 -15.30 34.56 3.61
C VAL A 120 -15.37 35.69 2.59
N SER A 121 -15.91 35.41 1.40
CA SER A 121 -16.18 36.45 0.41
C SER A 121 -17.03 37.57 1.04
N ARG A 122 -16.64 38.83 0.78
CA ARG A 122 -17.23 40.02 1.40
C ARG A 122 -18.70 40.30 1.00
N ASP A 123 -19.30 39.46 0.16
CA ASP A 123 -20.55 39.79 -0.56
C ASP A 123 -21.74 38.83 -0.31
N ARG A 124 -21.63 37.81 0.56
CA ARG A 124 -22.79 37.01 1.01
C ARG A 124 -22.80 36.78 2.53
N PRO A 125 -23.89 37.11 3.25
CA PRO A 125 -23.95 36.94 4.70
C PRO A 125 -24.02 35.45 5.09
N LEU A 126 -23.02 35.00 5.84
CA LEU A 126 -22.76 33.64 6.34
C LEU A 126 -23.85 33.00 7.24
N PHE A 127 -24.93 33.72 7.59
CA PHE A 127 -25.90 33.24 8.58
C PHE A 127 -27.33 33.71 8.30
N ALA A 128 -27.78 33.61 7.05
CA ALA A 128 -29.18 33.90 6.69
C ALA A 128 -30.21 33.03 7.48
N ASN A 129 -29.75 31.92 8.10
CA ASN A 129 -30.56 31.02 8.92
C ASN A 129 -30.06 30.89 10.37
N ALA A 130 -29.55 31.97 10.99
CA ALA A 130 -29.21 31.99 12.42
C ALA A 130 -30.40 31.60 13.32
N ALA A 131 -31.63 31.83 12.86
CA ALA A 131 -32.86 31.42 13.55
C ALA A 131 -33.00 29.88 13.67
N ALA A 132 -32.48 29.11 12.71
CA ALA A 132 -32.51 27.65 12.75
C ALA A 132 -31.53 27.08 13.79
N TRP A 133 -30.36 27.70 13.93
CA TRP A 133 -29.37 27.36 14.95
C TRP A 133 -29.84 27.73 16.36
N GLY A 134 -30.53 28.86 16.52
CA GLY A 134 -31.12 29.28 17.79
C GLY A 134 -32.22 28.33 18.27
N LEU A 135 -33.12 27.90 17.38
CA LEU A 135 -34.21 26.98 17.72
C LEU A 135 -33.72 25.58 18.11
N ALA A 136 -32.68 25.07 17.45
CA ALA A 136 -32.14 23.73 17.70
C ALA A 136 -31.37 23.62 19.04
N LEU A 137 -30.85 24.74 19.55
CA LEU A 137 -30.03 24.77 20.77
C LEU A 137 -30.81 25.09 22.05
N THR A 138 -31.94 25.80 21.99
CA THR A 138 -32.63 26.31 23.20
C THR A 138 -34.03 25.75 23.44
N GLY A 139 -34.65 25.07 22.46
CA GLY A 139 -35.94 24.38 22.66
C GLY A 139 -37.15 25.27 22.95
N GLU A 140 -37.01 26.58 23.08
CA GLU A 140 -38.11 27.53 23.26
C GLU A 140 -38.23 28.53 22.10
N VAL A 141 -39.46 28.75 21.66
CA VAL A 141 -39.82 29.79 20.68
C VAL A 141 -39.67 31.16 21.35
N VAL A 142 -38.54 31.83 21.15
CA VAL A 142 -38.32 33.20 21.63
C VAL A 142 -38.27 34.17 20.44
N ALA A 143 -39.03 35.26 20.60
CA ALA A 143 -39.31 36.27 19.59
C ALA A 143 -38.08 37.11 19.19
N ARG A 144 -38.05 37.45 17.89
CA ARG A 144 -37.32 38.55 17.21
C ARG A 144 -36.29 39.30 18.06
N HIS A 145 -35.02 38.92 17.95
CA HIS A 145 -33.88 39.77 18.29
C HIS A 145 -32.90 39.90 17.12
N ASP A 146 -32.29 41.09 17.07
CA ASP A 146 -31.51 41.70 15.99
C ASP A 146 -30.26 40.87 15.59
N GLU A 147 -30.08 40.62 14.29
CA GLU A 147 -29.01 39.80 13.69
C GLU A 147 -27.60 40.26 14.12
N LYS A 148 -27.43 41.55 14.44
CA LYS A 148 -26.15 42.11 14.91
C LYS A 148 -25.76 41.62 16.30
N THR A 149 -26.71 41.35 17.20
CA THR A 149 -26.42 40.96 18.59
C THR A 149 -26.04 39.49 18.70
N LEU A 150 -26.70 38.62 17.93
CA LEU A 150 -26.35 37.19 17.79
C LEU A 150 -24.99 37.01 17.11
N ARG A 151 -24.70 37.75 16.04
CA ARG A 151 -23.39 37.74 15.36
C ARG A 151 -22.27 38.18 16.28
N THR A 152 -22.49 39.19 17.13
CA THR A 152 -21.49 39.67 18.10
C THR A 152 -21.34 38.71 19.28
N ALA A 153 -22.41 38.03 19.70
CA ALA A 153 -22.37 37.00 20.74
C ALA A 153 -21.65 35.73 20.27
N LEU A 154 -21.88 35.26 19.03
CA LEU A 154 -21.23 34.09 18.44
C LEU A 154 -19.77 34.37 18.05
N LEU A 155 -19.47 35.51 17.42
CA LEU A 155 -18.08 35.92 17.16
C LEU A 155 -17.32 36.19 18.47
N GLY A 156 -18.01 36.69 19.51
CA GLY A 156 -17.47 36.79 20.86
C GLY A 156 -17.25 35.43 21.53
N LEU A 157 -18.09 34.43 21.28
CA LEU A 157 -17.98 33.06 21.81
C LEU A 157 -16.96 32.20 21.07
N VAL A 158 -16.68 32.48 19.79
CA VAL A 158 -15.63 31.77 19.02
C VAL A 158 -14.27 32.44 19.23
N ALA A 159 -14.22 33.77 19.39
CA ALA A 159 -12.99 34.50 19.73
C ALA A 159 -12.64 34.47 21.24
N ARG A 160 -13.56 34.09 22.12
CA ARG A 160 -13.33 33.94 23.58
C ARG A 160 -13.71 32.56 24.14
N GLY A 161 -14.14 31.62 23.31
CA GLY A 161 -14.56 30.29 23.72
C GLY A 161 -13.37 29.38 23.94
N THR A 162 -13.28 28.80 25.12
CA THR A 162 -12.31 27.76 25.42
C THR A 162 -12.65 26.50 24.60
N ARG A 163 -11.63 25.67 24.29
CA ARG A 163 -11.75 24.36 23.58
C ARG A 163 -12.99 23.51 23.97
N PRO A 164 -13.49 23.49 25.22
CA PRO A 164 -14.69 22.74 25.62
C PRO A 164 -16.00 23.14 24.93
N VAL A 165 -16.16 24.39 24.50
CA VAL A 165 -17.43 24.86 23.87
C VAL A 165 -17.52 24.38 22.42
N ILE A 166 -16.41 24.48 21.67
CA ILE A 166 -16.31 23.94 20.30
C ILE A 166 -16.57 22.43 20.31
N ARG A 167 -16.01 21.72 21.29
CA ARG A 167 -16.24 20.28 21.49
C ARG A 167 -17.72 19.92 21.65
N LYS A 168 -18.42 20.58 22.58
CA LYS A 168 -19.86 20.32 22.81
C LYS A 168 -20.72 20.63 21.58
N ALA A 169 -20.34 21.63 20.80
CA ALA A 169 -21.03 21.98 19.56
C ALA A 169 -20.83 20.91 18.47
N VAL A 170 -19.60 20.40 18.31
CA VAL A 170 -19.30 19.31 17.36
C VAL A 170 -19.99 18.01 17.78
N ASP A 171 -19.92 17.61 19.05
CA ASP A 171 -20.61 16.41 19.57
C ASP A 171 -22.12 16.46 19.32
N ALA A 172 -22.75 17.62 19.52
CA ALA A 172 -24.18 17.81 19.28
C ALA A 172 -24.52 17.76 17.78
N ALA A 173 -23.74 18.43 16.94
CA ALA A 173 -23.91 18.37 15.48
C ALA A 173 -23.77 16.94 14.96
N MET A 174 -22.84 16.17 15.52
CA MET A 174 -22.61 14.78 15.12
C MET A 174 -23.73 13.82 15.50
N ARG A 175 -24.32 13.95 16.70
CA ARG A 175 -25.51 13.18 17.07
C ARG A 175 -26.71 13.51 16.16
N LEU A 176 -26.83 14.77 15.76
CA LEU A 176 -27.81 15.21 14.77
C LEU A 176 -27.55 14.61 13.37
N MET A 177 -26.28 14.50 12.95
CA MET A 177 -25.91 13.88 11.67
C MET A 177 -26.09 12.35 11.69
N GLY A 178 -25.71 11.67 12.78
CA GLY A 178 -25.86 10.22 12.92
C GLY A 178 -27.30 9.76 12.74
N ALA A 179 -28.27 10.51 13.29
CA ALA A 179 -29.70 10.26 13.13
C ALA A 179 -30.22 10.38 11.69
N GLN A 180 -29.46 10.97 10.76
CA GLN A 180 -29.83 11.09 9.35
C GLN A 180 -29.27 9.93 8.50
N PHE A 181 -28.20 9.26 8.93
CA PHE A 181 -27.52 8.21 8.17
C PHE A 181 -27.83 6.79 8.65
N VAL A 182 -28.22 6.60 9.91
CA VAL A 182 -28.82 5.35 10.40
C VAL A 182 -30.31 5.54 10.62
N LEU A 183 -31.09 4.55 10.22
CA LEU A 183 -32.52 4.54 10.48
C LEU A 183 -32.81 4.32 11.97
N GLY A 184 -31.87 3.69 12.70
CA GLY A 184 -31.91 3.53 14.14
C GLY A 184 -30.63 2.88 14.65
N GLU A 185 -30.31 3.06 15.93
CA GLU A 185 -29.14 2.43 16.57
C GLU A 185 -29.34 0.92 16.75
N THR A 186 -30.59 0.50 16.86
CA THR A 186 -30.99 -0.91 16.99
C THR A 186 -32.04 -1.27 15.94
N ILE A 187 -32.16 -2.55 15.62
CA ILE A 187 -33.16 -3.02 14.66
C ILE A 187 -34.60 -2.72 15.12
N GLY A 188 -34.87 -2.74 16.42
CA GLY A 188 -36.18 -2.38 16.97
C GLY A 188 -36.55 -0.93 16.67
N GLN A 189 -35.63 0.00 16.94
CA GLN A 189 -35.83 1.42 16.61
C GLN A 189 -35.96 1.64 15.10
N ALA A 190 -35.15 0.94 14.30
CA ALA A 190 -35.22 1.04 12.85
C ALA A 190 -36.59 0.57 12.31
N ARG A 191 -37.21 -0.45 12.92
CA ARG A 191 -38.57 -0.92 12.59
C ARG A 191 -39.64 0.13 12.92
N GLU A 192 -39.55 0.77 14.09
CA GLU A 192 -40.47 1.85 14.47
C GLU A 192 -40.37 3.03 13.49
N ASN A 193 -39.15 3.40 13.11
CA ASN A 193 -38.91 4.51 12.19
C ASN A 193 -39.30 4.20 10.73
N SER A 194 -39.34 2.93 10.32
CA SER A 194 -39.77 2.53 8.97
C SER A 194 -41.28 2.61 8.73
N ALA A 195 -42.11 2.50 9.76
CA ALA A 195 -43.57 2.32 9.62
C ALA A 195 -44.22 3.40 8.73
N ARG A 196 -43.80 4.67 8.88
CA ARG A 196 -44.37 5.80 8.13
C ARG A 196 -44.19 5.69 6.61
N LEU A 197 -43.04 5.19 6.16
CA LEU A 197 -42.78 5.04 4.71
C LEU A 197 -43.30 3.70 4.20
N GLU A 198 -43.36 2.67 5.04
CA GLU A 198 -44.08 1.43 4.72
C GLU A 198 -45.56 1.71 4.40
N ASP A 199 -46.24 2.52 5.22
CA ASP A 199 -47.62 2.97 4.97
C ASP A 199 -47.79 3.75 3.65
N ALA A 200 -46.71 4.40 3.19
CA ALA A 200 -46.69 5.13 1.91
C ALA A 200 -46.37 4.23 0.70
N GLY A 201 -46.17 2.92 0.90
CA GLY A 201 -45.89 1.93 -0.15
C GLY A 201 -44.41 1.64 -0.39
N PHE A 202 -43.50 2.08 0.48
CA PHE A 202 -42.10 1.65 0.47
C PHE A 202 -41.95 0.30 1.19
N SER A 203 -40.85 -0.40 0.91
CA SER A 203 -40.40 -1.55 1.70
C SER A 203 -38.97 -1.32 2.18
N TYR A 204 -38.43 -2.21 3.01
CA TYR A 204 -37.09 -2.04 3.59
C TYR A 204 -36.17 -3.26 3.37
N SER A 205 -34.87 -3.00 3.29
CA SER A 205 -33.79 -3.98 3.43
C SER A 205 -32.81 -3.44 4.47
N TYR A 206 -32.73 -4.07 5.64
CA TYR A 206 -31.87 -3.57 6.72
C TYR A 206 -30.42 -3.99 6.51
N ASP A 207 -29.49 -3.05 6.65
CA ASP A 207 -28.04 -3.26 6.63
C ASP A 207 -27.49 -3.07 8.03
N MET A 208 -27.00 -4.16 8.64
CA MET A 208 -26.52 -4.15 10.01
C MET A 208 -25.10 -3.56 10.15
N LEU A 209 -24.55 -2.95 9.09
CA LEU A 209 -23.26 -2.27 9.05
C LEU A 209 -22.02 -3.14 9.37
N GLY A 210 -22.20 -4.43 9.64
CA GLY A 210 -21.11 -5.37 9.84
C GLY A 210 -20.38 -5.67 8.53
N GLU A 211 -19.05 -5.55 8.54
CA GLU A 211 -18.15 -5.88 7.44
C GLU A 211 -16.75 -6.20 7.95
N ALA A 212 -15.96 -6.91 7.12
CA ALA A 212 -14.54 -7.17 7.35
C ALA A 212 -14.22 -7.68 8.77
N ALA A 213 -14.74 -8.86 9.13
CA ALA A 213 -14.31 -9.52 10.36
C ALA A 213 -12.79 -9.78 10.31
N PHE A 214 -12.07 -9.42 11.37
CA PHE A 214 -10.64 -9.72 11.51
C PHE A 214 -10.38 -10.93 12.39
N THR A 215 -11.35 -11.27 13.25
CA THR A 215 -11.24 -12.34 14.22
C THR A 215 -12.46 -13.26 14.13
N ALA A 216 -12.32 -14.52 14.57
CA ALA A 216 -13.46 -15.41 14.74
C ALA A 216 -14.51 -14.82 15.70
N GLN A 217 -14.10 -14.04 16.71
CA GLN A 217 -15.04 -13.37 17.62
C GLN A 217 -15.85 -12.27 16.91
N ASP A 218 -15.24 -11.50 16.01
CA ASP A 218 -15.98 -10.52 15.20
C ASP A 218 -17.01 -11.22 14.30
N ALA A 219 -16.60 -12.31 13.65
CA ALA A 219 -17.49 -13.09 12.79
C ALA A 219 -18.69 -13.67 13.56
N ASP A 220 -18.47 -14.20 14.76
CA ASP A 220 -19.56 -14.71 15.61
C ASP A 220 -20.46 -13.58 16.15
N ARG A 221 -19.89 -12.43 16.52
CA ARG A 221 -20.67 -11.24 16.88
C ARG A 221 -21.59 -10.82 15.74
N TYR A 222 -21.06 -10.64 14.53
CA TYR A 222 -21.86 -10.24 13.37
C TYR A 222 -22.91 -11.29 13.01
N ARG A 223 -22.57 -12.59 13.09
CA ARG A 223 -23.54 -13.67 12.94
C ARG A 223 -24.71 -13.51 13.93
N GLN A 224 -24.42 -13.25 15.21
CA GLN A 224 -25.45 -13.05 16.23
C GLN A 224 -26.29 -11.79 15.97
N ASP A 225 -25.67 -10.71 15.51
CA ASP A 225 -26.38 -9.48 15.12
C ASP A 225 -27.35 -9.74 13.96
N TYR A 226 -26.93 -10.50 12.95
CA TYR A 226 -27.80 -10.91 11.85
C TYR A 226 -28.93 -11.84 12.32
N LEU A 227 -28.66 -12.83 13.18
CA LEU A 227 -29.70 -13.70 13.76
C LEU A 227 -30.76 -12.87 14.51
N ASN A 228 -30.32 -11.94 15.36
CA ASN A 228 -31.19 -11.05 16.11
C ASN A 228 -32.03 -10.16 15.18
N ALA A 229 -31.41 -9.60 14.14
CA ALA A 229 -32.08 -8.78 13.16
C ALA A 229 -33.13 -9.56 12.37
N ILE A 230 -32.81 -10.77 11.88
CA ILE A 230 -33.74 -11.64 11.15
C ILE A 230 -34.97 -11.96 12.00
N HIS A 231 -34.79 -12.30 13.28
CA HIS A 231 -35.92 -12.51 14.19
C HIS A 231 -36.78 -11.25 14.38
N ALA A 232 -36.16 -10.08 14.57
CA ALA A 232 -36.89 -8.83 14.78
C ALA A 232 -37.68 -8.39 13.54
N ILE A 233 -37.06 -8.49 12.36
CA ILE A 233 -37.69 -8.19 11.07
C ILE A 233 -38.82 -9.17 10.82
N GLY A 234 -38.56 -10.47 10.94
CA GLY A 234 -39.52 -11.53 10.65
C GLY A 234 -40.77 -11.51 11.53
N ARG A 235 -40.65 -11.21 12.83
CA ARG A 235 -41.80 -11.11 13.75
C ARG A 235 -42.74 -9.95 13.45
N SER A 236 -42.25 -8.91 12.79
CA SER A 236 -43.01 -7.70 12.46
C SER A 236 -43.23 -7.52 10.96
N ALA A 237 -42.86 -8.50 10.14
CA ALA A 237 -42.97 -8.46 8.69
C ALA A 237 -44.45 -8.53 8.28
N GLN A 238 -44.88 -7.55 7.49
CA GLN A 238 -46.20 -7.50 6.86
C GLN A 238 -46.05 -7.57 5.34
N GLY A 239 -47.04 -8.13 4.65
CA GLY A 239 -47.03 -8.30 3.19
C GLY A 239 -47.41 -9.72 2.76
N ALA A 240 -47.95 -9.87 1.55
CA ALA A 240 -48.43 -11.14 1.05
C ALA A 240 -47.31 -12.05 0.52
N SER A 241 -46.15 -11.47 0.21
CA SER A 241 -45.00 -12.18 -0.36
C SER A 241 -43.65 -11.62 0.13
N VAL A 242 -42.58 -12.37 -0.14
CA VAL A 242 -41.19 -11.94 0.11
C VAL A 242 -40.81 -10.63 -0.60
N TYR A 243 -41.53 -10.27 -1.67
CA TYR A 243 -41.30 -9.04 -2.44
C TYR A 243 -41.89 -7.80 -1.76
N GLU A 244 -42.91 -7.96 -0.92
CA GLU A 244 -43.54 -6.85 -0.19
C GLU A 244 -42.95 -6.73 1.21
N ARG A 245 -42.65 -7.87 1.84
CA ARG A 245 -42.09 -7.92 3.19
C ARG A 245 -40.71 -7.25 3.26
N PRO A 246 -40.36 -6.69 4.42
CA PRO A 246 -38.99 -6.22 4.66
C PRO A 246 -38.00 -7.39 4.56
N GLY A 247 -36.76 -7.08 4.23
CA GLY A 247 -35.66 -8.04 4.17
C GLY A 247 -34.42 -7.55 4.92
N ILE A 248 -33.35 -8.32 4.83
CA ILE A 248 -32.03 -7.99 5.39
C ILE A 248 -30.95 -8.11 4.33
N SER A 249 -29.91 -7.30 4.43
CA SER A 249 -28.69 -7.42 3.63
C SER A 249 -27.54 -7.88 4.53
N ILE A 250 -26.78 -8.87 4.07
CA ILE A 250 -25.60 -9.41 4.77
C ILE A 250 -24.35 -9.22 3.91
N LYS A 251 -23.19 -9.03 4.56
CA LYS A 251 -21.87 -9.04 3.90
C LYS A 251 -21.12 -10.29 4.29
N LEU A 252 -20.52 -10.96 3.31
CA LEU A 252 -19.84 -12.25 3.54
C LEU A 252 -18.55 -12.05 4.34
N SER A 253 -17.85 -10.94 4.12
CA SER A 253 -16.67 -10.57 4.93
C SER A 253 -16.95 -10.36 6.41
N ALA A 254 -18.19 -10.03 6.80
CA ALA A 254 -18.58 -9.91 8.20
C ALA A 254 -18.69 -11.27 8.90
N LEU A 255 -18.87 -12.36 8.14
CA LEU A 255 -19.23 -13.67 8.67
C LEU A 255 -18.05 -14.65 8.71
N HIS A 256 -16.88 -14.25 8.20
CA HIS A 256 -15.68 -15.08 8.24
C HIS A 256 -14.41 -14.23 8.13
N PRO A 257 -13.44 -14.39 9.04
CA PRO A 257 -12.28 -13.50 9.08
C PRO A 257 -11.32 -13.68 7.89
N ARG A 258 -11.39 -14.82 7.21
CA ARG A 258 -10.58 -15.12 6.02
C ARG A 258 -11.41 -15.34 4.76
N TYR A 259 -12.35 -14.44 4.49
CA TYR A 259 -13.16 -14.47 3.25
C TYR A 259 -12.34 -14.01 2.03
N VAL A 260 -11.46 -14.89 1.54
CA VAL A 260 -10.54 -14.67 0.41
C VAL A 260 -10.35 -15.94 -0.41
N ARG A 261 -10.04 -15.82 -1.71
CA ARG A 261 -9.87 -16.95 -2.64
C ARG A 261 -8.81 -17.97 -2.18
N ALA A 262 -7.76 -17.49 -1.52
CA ALA A 262 -6.70 -18.34 -0.96
C ALA A 262 -7.20 -19.31 0.13
N GLN A 263 -8.27 -18.95 0.84
CA GLN A 263 -8.85 -19.71 1.94
C GLN A 263 -10.19 -20.34 1.52
N ARG A 264 -10.33 -20.70 0.23
CA ARG A 264 -11.58 -21.22 -0.34
C ARG A 264 -12.14 -22.40 0.43
N GLU A 265 -11.31 -23.36 0.84
CA GLU A 265 -11.77 -24.53 1.60
C GLU A 265 -12.45 -24.12 2.92
N ARG A 266 -11.80 -23.24 3.70
CA ARG A 266 -12.36 -22.67 4.93
C ARG A 266 -13.67 -21.93 4.65
N VAL A 267 -13.72 -21.13 3.60
CA VAL A 267 -14.96 -20.43 3.22
C VAL A 267 -16.09 -21.40 2.88
N MET A 268 -15.82 -22.46 2.11
CA MET A 268 -16.87 -23.42 1.73
C MET A 268 -17.29 -24.35 2.86
N THR A 269 -16.49 -24.48 3.92
CA THR A 269 -16.78 -25.39 5.07
C THR A 269 -17.28 -24.63 6.30
N GLU A 270 -16.72 -23.46 6.59
CA GLU A 270 -17.03 -22.62 7.75
C GLU A 270 -18.10 -21.56 7.40
N LEU A 271 -17.83 -20.69 6.41
CA LEU A 271 -18.72 -19.57 6.08
C LEU A 271 -20.05 -20.02 5.47
N LEU A 272 -20.02 -21.01 4.55
CA LEU A 272 -21.24 -21.52 3.92
C LEU A 272 -22.27 -21.99 4.95
N ALA A 273 -21.82 -22.70 6.00
CA ALA A 273 -22.70 -23.19 7.06
C ALA A 273 -23.43 -22.06 7.78
N VAL A 274 -22.73 -20.95 8.07
CA VAL A 274 -23.32 -19.76 8.69
C VAL A 274 -24.35 -19.11 7.76
N VAL A 275 -24.03 -18.96 6.47
CA VAL A 275 -24.97 -18.38 5.50
C VAL A 275 -26.21 -19.26 5.33
N GLN A 276 -26.07 -20.59 5.32
CA GLN A 276 -27.19 -21.53 5.29
C GLN A 276 -28.10 -21.37 6.51
N GLU A 277 -27.52 -21.26 7.72
CA GLU A 277 -28.28 -21.03 8.96
C GLU A 277 -29.12 -19.75 8.89
N LEU A 278 -28.50 -18.62 8.55
CA LEU A 278 -29.19 -17.33 8.42
C LEU A 278 -30.31 -17.39 7.36
N THR A 279 -30.05 -18.07 6.25
CA THR A 279 -30.99 -18.19 5.13
C THR A 279 -32.18 -19.09 5.49
N LEU A 280 -31.95 -20.21 6.18
CA LEU A 280 -33.02 -21.08 6.69
C LEU A 280 -33.89 -20.36 7.71
N LEU A 281 -33.29 -19.50 8.55
CA LEU A 281 -34.05 -18.67 9.48
C LEU A 281 -34.90 -17.62 8.75
N ALA A 282 -34.34 -16.92 7.76
CA ALA A 282 -35.07 -15.97 6.93
C ALA A 282 -36.25 -16.63 6.19
N ARG A 283 -36.05 -17.86 5.71
CA ARG A 283 -37.10 -18.70 5.11
C ARG A 283 -38.22 -19.04 6.11
N GLY A 284 -37.89 -19.28 7.37
CA GLY A 284 -38.88 -19.52 8.44
C GLY A 284 -39.85 -18.35 8.67
N TYR A 285 -39.42 -17.12 8.37
CA TYR A 285 -40.25 -15.91 8.40
C TYR A 285 -40.75 -15.45 7.03
N ASP A 286 -40.30 -16.11 5.96
CA ASP A 286 -40.54 -15.75 4.57
C ASP A 286 -40.26 -14.25 4.30
N ILE A 287 -39.04 -13.83 4.66
CA ILE A 287 -38.47 -12.49 4.41
C ILE A 287 -37.24 -12.58 3.49
N GLY A 288 -36.93 -11.53 2.73
CA GLY A 288 -35.76 -11.55 1.84
C GLY A 288 -34.43 -11.50 2.59
N ILE A 289 -33.43 -12.25 2.14
CA ILE A 289 -32.03 -12.16 2.59
C ILE A 289 -31.13 -11.92 1.39
N ASN A 290 -30.45 -10.77 1.37
CA ASN A 290 -29.65 -10.34 0.24
C ASN A 290 -28.15 -10.40 0.57
N ILE A 291 -27.36 -11.10 -0.25
CA ILE A 291 -25.91 -11.13 -0.15
C ILE A 291 -25.34 -9.91 -0.90
N ASP A 292 -24.75 -8.99 -0.15
CA ASP A 292 -24.10 -7.79 -0.71
C ASP A 292 -22.80 -8.14 -1.46
N ALA A 293 -22.54 -7.39 -2.54
CA ALA A 293 -21.33 -7.53 -3.34
C ALA A 293 -20.23 -6.60 -2.81
N GLU A 294 -19.02 -7.14 -2.71
CA GLU A 294 -17.86 -6.49 -2.11
C GLU A 294 -16.79 -6.24 -3.21
N GLU A 295 -15.51 -6.46 -2.92
CA GLU A 295 -14.40 -6.32 -3.87
C GLU A 295 -14.47 -7.36 -5.00
N SER A 296 -13.90 -7.00 -6.14
CA SER A 296 -13.99 -7.77 -7.39
C SER A 296 -13.36 -9.16 -7.27
N GLU A 297 -12.30 -9.33 -6.49
CA GLU A 297 -11.63 -10.63 -6.28
C GLU A 297 -12.50 -11.64 -5.50
N ARG A 298 -13.49 -11.16 -4.74
CA ARG A 298 -14.41 -12.01 -3.96
C ARG A 298 -15.60 -12.52 -4.79
N LEU A 299 -15.83 -11.96 -5.98
CA LEU A 299 -17.01 -12.27 -6.79
C LEU A 299 -17.12 -13.76 -7.12
N ASP A 300 -16.07 -14.38 -7.65
CA ASP A 300 -16.14 -15.79 -8.04
C ASP A 300 -16.35 -16.75 -6.85
N LEU A 301 -15.82 -16.39 -5.68
CA LEU A 301 -16.03 -17.15 -4.44
C LEU A 301 -17.47 -16.98 -3.92
N SER A 302 -18.04 -15.78 -4.01
CA SER A 302 -19.43 -15.53 -3.65
C SER A 302 -20.42 -16.31 -4.54
N LEU A 303 -20.09 -16.55 -5.81
CA LEU A 303 -20.90 -17.36 -6.72
C LEU A 303 -20.88 -18.85 -6.35
N ASP A 304 -19.75 -19.36 -5.87
CA ASP A 304 -19.66 -20.73 -5.33
C ASP A 304 -20.60 -20.90 -4.12
N LEU A 305 -20.63 -19.91 -3.23
CA LEU A 305 -21.53 -19.87 -2.07
C LEU A 305 -23.00 -19.77 -2.50
N LEU A 306 -23.32 -18.89 -3.45
CA LEU A 306 -24.69 -18.72 -3.96
C LEU A 306 -25.22 -20.02 -4.59
N GLU A 307 -24.41 -20.69 -5.40
CA GLU A 307 -24.79 -21.96 -6.02
C GLU A 307 -25.05 -23.04 -4.98
N ALA A 308 -24.15 -23.19 -4.00
CA ALA A 308 -24.35 -24.14 -2.91
C ALA A 308 -25.59 -23.81 -2.06
N LEU A 309 -25.84 -22.53 -1.81
CA LEU A 309 -27.02 -22.05 -1.08
C LEU A 309 -28.32 -22.39 -1.82
N CYS A 310 -28.34 -22.21 -3.14
CA CYS A 310 -29.48 -22.60 -3.97
C CYS A 310 -29.75 -24.11 -3.99
N HIS A 311 -28.84 -24.96 -3.54
CA HIS A 311 -29.09 -26.41 -3.42
C HIS A 311 -29.19 -26.87 -1.97
N THR A 312 -29.29 -25.95 -1.02
CA THR A 312 -29.42 -26.26 0.40
C THR A 312 -30.80 -26.87 0.70
N PRO A 313 -30.85 -28.08 1.31
CA PRO A 313 -32.11 -28.70 1.70
C PRO A 313 -32.91 -27.84 2.67
N GLY A 314 -34.23 -27.78 2.48
CA GLY A 314 -35.11 -26.97 3.30
C GLY A 314 -35.28 -25.54 2.80
N LEU A 315 -34.76 -25.19 1.62
CA LEU A 315 -35.04 -23.91 0.95
C LEU A 315 -35.93 -24.06 -0.30
N GLU A 316 -36.52 -25.24 -0.51
CA GLU A 316 -37.39 -25.51 -1.65
C GLU A 316 -38.67 -24.67 -1.59
N GLY A 317 -39.09 -24.16 -2.74
CA GLY A 317 -40.31 -23.34 -2.88
C GLY A 317 -40.21 -21.92 -2.31
N TRP A 318 -39.06 -21.53 -1.76
CA TRP A 318 -38.84 -20.19 -1.22
C TRP A 318 -37.93 -19.34 -2.12
N ASN A 319 -38.36 -18.10 -2.38
CA ASN A 319 -37.78 -17.20 -3.37
C ASN A 319 -37.11 -15.96 -2.75
N GLY A 320 -36.77 -16.02 -1.45
CA GLY A 320 -36.18 -14.91 -0.71
C GLY A 320 -34.66 -14.78 -0.79
N ILE A 321 -33.98 -15.62 -1.58
CA ILE A 321 -32.53 -15.55 -1.77
C ILE A 321 -32.22 -14.36 -2.69
N GLY A 322 -31.49 -13.39 -2.15
CA GLY A 322 -31.04 -12.20 -2.85
C GLY A 322 -29.53 -12.16 -3.08
N PHE A 323 -29.12 -11.56 -4.20
CA PHE A 323 -27.71 -11.40 -4.56
C PHE A 323 -27.46 -10.08 -5.31
N VAL A 324 -26.41 -9.36 -4.93
CA VAL A 324 -26.03 -8.09 -5.58
C VAL A 324 -25.06 -8.33 -6.74
N VAL A 325 -25.25 -7.60 -7.83
CA VAL A 325 -24.32 -7.58 -8.98
C VAL A 325 -23.97 -6.14 -9.33
N GLN A 326 -22.68 -5.87 -9.57
CA GLN A 326 -22.14 -4.52 -9.72
C GLN A 326 -21.88 -4.18 -11.20
N ALA A 327 -22.65 -3.24 -11.75
CA ALA A 327 -22.58 -2.84 -13.16
C ALA A 327 -21.28 -2.13 -13.56
N TYR A 328 -20.53 -1.57 -12.60
CA TYR A 328 -19.21 -0.99 -12.86
C TYR A 328 -18.15 -2.05 -13.23
N GLY A 329 -18.43 -3.33 -12.98
CA GLY A 329 -17.53 -4.44 -13.17
C GLY A 329 -17.74 -5.04 -14.56
N LYS A 330 -16.65 -5.30 -15.28
CA LYS A 330 -16.68 -5.81 -16.66
C LYS A 330 -17.35 -7.18 -16.80
N ARG A 331 -17.44 -7.92 -15.69
CA ARG A 331 -18.07 -9.25 -15.59
C ARG A 331 -19.59 -9.22 -15.44
N CYS A 332 -20.19 -8.08 -15.08
CA CYS A 332 -21.61 -7.95 -14.75
C CYS A 332 -22.57 -8.66 -15.71
N PRO A 333 -22.53 -8.45 -17.05
CA PRO A 333 -23.46 -9.11 -17.96
C PRO A 333 -23.37 -10.64 -17.93
N TYR A 334 -22.16 -11.19 -17.80
CA TYR A 334 -21.92 -12.65 -17.76
C TYR A 334 -22.34 -13.26 -16.42
N VAL A 335 -22.16 -12.52 -15.33
CA VAL A 335 -22.66 -12.91 -14.01
C VAL A 335 -24.19 -13.02 -14.02
N LEU A 336 -24.88 -12.09 -14.67
CA LEU A 336 -26.32 -12.16 -14.82
C LEU A 336 -26.76 -13.39 -15.63
N ASP A 337 -26.06 -13.72 -16.71
CA ASP A 337 -26.36 -14.93 -17.50
C ASP A 337 -26.26 -16.20 -16.63
N TYR A 338 -25.22 -16.29 -15.79
CA TYR A 338 -25.04 -17.39 -14.85
C TYR A 338 -26.13 -17.42 -13.76
N ILE A 339 -26.49 -16.28 -13.18
CA ILE A 339 -27.51 -16.22 -12.13
C ILE A 339 -28.90 -16.56 -12.68
N ILE A 340 -29.23 -16.10 -13.91
CA ILE A 340 -30.48 -16.45 -14.60
C ILE A 340 -30.54 -17.96 -14.87
N ASP A 341 -29.44 -18.57 -15.33
CA ASP A 341 -29.34 -20.02 -15.50
C ASP A 341 -29.48 -20.76 -14.16
N LEU A 342 -28.78 -20.30 -13.12
CA LEU A 342 -28.86 -20.85 -11.77
C LEU A 342 -30.30 -20.82 -11.22
N ALA A 343 -31.01 -19.70 -11.41
CA ALA A 343 -32.40 -19.55 -11.01
C ALA A 343 -33.29 -20.60 -11.70
N ARG A 344 -33.14 -20.78 -13.02
CA ARG A 344 -33.89 -21.79 -13.79
C ARG A 344 -33.62 -23.21 -13.29
N ARG A 345 -32.35 -23.60 -13.20
CA ARG A 345 -31.97 -24.98 -12.88
C ARG A 345 -32.16 -25.34 -11.40
N SER A 346 -32.17 -24.35 -10.50
CA SER A 346 -32.51 -24.54 -9.09
C SER A 346 -34.00 -24.37 -8.80
N ASN A 347 -34.81 -24.06 -9.82
CA ASN A 347 -36.24 -23.76 -9.73
C ASN A 347 -36.56 -22.73 -8.64
N ARG A 348 -35.78 -21.65 -8.60
CA ARG A 348 -35.97 -20.53 -7.65
C ARG A 348 -36.02 -19.22 -8.39
N ARG A 349 -36.89 -18.34 -7.92
CA ARG A 349 -36.97 -16.97 -8.40
C ARG A 349 -36.04 -16.08 -7.56
N LEU A 350 -34.79 -15.93 -7.99
CA LEU A 350 -33.76 -15.20 -7.23
C LEU A 350 -34.03 -13.69 -7.25
N MET A 351 -33.81 -13.01 -6.13
CA MET A 351 -33.87 -11.55 -6.04
C MET A 351 -32.50 -10.98 -6.45
N VAL A 352 -32.42 -10.24 -7.55
CA VAL A 352 -31.14 -9.75 -8.07
C VAL A 352 -31.08 -8.24 -7.98
N ARG A 353 -30.25 -7.75 -7.06
CA ARG A 353 -30.00 -6.32 -6.89
C ARG A 353 -28.90 -5.86 -7.82
N LEU A 354 -29.27 -5.08 -8.84
CA LEU A 354 -28.30 -4.41 -9.71
C LEU A 354 -27.90 -3.08 -9.08
N VAL A 355 -26.62 -2.91 -8.79
CA VAL A 355 -26.00 -1.65 -8.32
C VAL A 355 -24.97 -1.18 -9.32
N LYS A 356 -24.44 0.05 -9.17
CA LYS A 356 -23.24 0.46 -9.92
C LYS A 356 -22.00 -0.21 -9.33
N GLY A 357 -21.64 0.14 -8.10
CA GLY A 357 -20.48 -0.39 -7.37
C GLY A 357 -19.94 0.63 -6.37
N ALA A 358 -19.31 0.18 -5.29
CA ALA A 358 -18.91 1.03 -4.15
C ALA A 358 -17.40 1.02 -3.83
N TYR A 359 -16.60 0.29 -4.61
CA TYR A 359 -15.17 0.04 -4.33
C TYR A 359 -14.24 0.58 -5.42
N TRP A 360 -14.73 1.47 -6.28
CA TRP A 360 -14.08 1.78 -7.56
C TRP A 360 -12.63 2.25 -7.42
N ASP A 361 -12.34 3.19 -6.54
CA ASP A 361 -10.99 3.72 -6.31
C ASP A 361 -10.01 2.65 -5.79
N SER A 362 -10.48 1.79 -4.90
CA SER A 362 -9.74 0.68 -4.30
C SER A 362 -9.41 -0.38 -5.36
N GLU A 363 -10.32 -0.66 -6.29
CA GLU A 363 -10.08 -1.54 -7.44
C GLU A 363 -9.03 -0.99 -8.41
N ILE A 364 -9.03 0.33 -8.65
CA ILE A 364 -7.99 0.99 -9.47
C ILE A 364 -6.62 0.87 -8.78
N LYS A 365 -6.54 1.26 -7.49
CA LYS A 365 -5.30 1.21 -6.70
C LYS A 365 -4.75 -0.22 -6.64
N LYS A 366 -5.59 -1.19 -6.29
CA LYS A 366 -5.19 -2.60 -6.16
C LYS A 366 -4.66 -3.17 -7.47
N ALA A 367 -5.36 -2.93 -8.59
CA ALA A 367 -4.87 -3.42 -9.90
C ALA A 367 -3.52 -2.81 -10.30
N GLN A 368 -3.25 -1.55 -9.94
CA GLN A 368 -1.96 -0.91 -10.18
C GLN A 368 -0.85 -1.47 -9.28
N ILE A 369 -1.11 -1.64 -7.98
CA ILE A 369 -0.16 -2.21 -7.02
C ILE A 369 0.21 -3.64 -7.44
N ASP A 370 -0.80 -4.45 -7.77
CA ASP A 370 -0.63 -5.86 -8.11
C ASP A 370 -0.06 -6.06 -9.53
N GLY A 371 0.12 -5.00 -10.33
CA GLY A 371 0.73 -5.07 -11.66
C GLY A 371 -0.11 -5.86 -12.66
N LEU A 372 -1.44 -5.76 -12.58
CA LEU A 372 -2.37 -6.62 -13.33
C LEU A 372 -2.60 -6.13 -14.77
N PRO A 373 -3.07 -6.99 -15.70
CA PRO A 373 -3.15 -6.62 -17.12
C PRO A 373 -4.07 -5.42 -17.44
N ASP A 374 -5.18 -5.31 -16.70
CA ASP A 374 -6.19 -4.25 -16.84
C ASP A 374 -7.01 -4.16 -15.53
N PHE A 375 -7.88 -3.17 -15.43
CA PHE A 375 -8.81 -2.99 -14.32
C PHE A 375 -10.00 -3.97 -14.40
N PRO A 376 -10.53 -4.42 -13.25
CA PRO A 376 -11.74 -5.25 -13.23
C PRO A 376 -13.03 -4.45 -13.39
N VAL A 377 -12.90 -3.12 -13.36
CA VAL A 377 -13.97 -2.12 -13.43
C VAL A 377 -13.76 -1.18 -14.62
N TYR A 378 -14.82 -0.50 -15.04
CA TYR A 378 -14.73 0.60 -16.02
C TYR A 378 -14.00 1.80 -15.42
N THR A 379 -13.24 2.54 -16.23
CA THR A 379 -12.49 3.72 -15.79
C THR A 379 -13.23 5.04 -16.05
N ARG A 380 -14.32 5.00 -16.83
CA ARG A 380 -15.23 6.14 -17.02
C ARG A 380 -16.60 5.89 -16.41
N LYS A 381 -17.20 6.93 -15.85
CA LYS A 381 -18.54 6.82 -15.25
C LYS A 381 -19.61 6.48 -16.29
N CYS A 382 -19.57 7.09 -17.49
CA CYS A 382 -20.56 6.81 -18.54
C CYS A 382 -20.55 5.34 -19.01
N HIS A 383 -19.40 4.66 -18.98
CA HIS A 383 -19.32 3.23 -19.32
C HIS A 383 -20.02 2.35 -18.30
N THR A 384 -19.92 2.70 -17.01
CA THR A 384 -20.72 2.06 -15.95
C THR A 384 -22.22 2.28 -16.16
N ASP A 385 -22.64 3.47 -16.59
CA ASP A 385 -24.05 3.75 -16.88
C ASP A 385 -24.57 2.92 -18.07
N ILE A 386 -23.78 2.79 -19.13
CA ILE A 386 -24.09 1.93 -20.30
C ILE A 386 -24.25 0.48 -19.84
N SER A 387 -23.30 -0.03 -19.07
CA SER A 387 -23.34 -1.38 -18.49
C SER A 387 -24.60 -1.59 -17.65
N TYR A 388 -24.96 -0.62 -16.81
CA TYR A 388 -26.15 -0.70 -15.96
C TYR A 388 -27.43 -0.82 -16.78
N VAL A 389 -27.61 0.01 -17.82
CA VAL A 389 -28.82 -0.04 -18.68
C VAL A 389 -28.90 -1.35 -19.46
N ALA A 390 -27.79 -1.81 -20.04
CA ALA A 390 -27.72 -3.09 -20.75
C ALA A 390 -28.07 -4.27 -19.84
N CYS A 391 -27.49 -4.30 -18.62
CA CYS A 391 -27.76 -5.31 -17.61
C CYS A 391 -29.20 -5.27 -17.11
N ALA A 392 -29.78 -4.07 -16.98
CA ALA A 392 -31.18 -3.92 -16.59
C ALA A 392 -32.14 -4.46 -17.64
N ARG A 393 -31.90 -4.20 -18.93
CA ARG A 393 -32.68 -4.80 -20.03
C ARG A 393 -32.63 -6.34 -19.96
N ARG A 394 -31.46 -6.91 -19.69
CA ARG A 394 -31.28 -8.36 -19.54
C ARG A 394 -32.06 -8.93 -18.36
N LEU A 395 -32.06 -8.26 -17.20
CA LEU A 395 -32.87 -8.66 -16.04
C LEU A 395 -34.39 -8.55 -16.29
N LEU A 396 -34.84 -7.48 -16.95
CA LEU A 396 -36.25 -7.29 -17.31
C LEU A 396 -36.79 -8.38 -18.25
N ALA A 397 -35.93 -8.94 -19.10
CA ALA A 397 -36.25 -10.04 -19.99
C ALA A 397 -36.34 -11.41 -19.27
N ALA A 398 -35.83 -11.52 -18.04
CA ALA A 398 -35.78 -12.76 -17.25
C ALA A 398 -36.69 -12.71 -16.01
N ARG A 399 -37.74 -11.89 -16.03
CA ARG A 399 -38.67 -11.69 -14.89
C ARG A 399 -39.43 -12.94 -14.46
N ASP A 400 -39.50 -13.94 -15.33
CA ASP A 400 -40.08 -15.26 -15.07
C ASP A 400 -39.31 -16.01 -13.96
N VAL A 401 -37.99 -15.83 -13.89
CA VAL A 401 -37.10 -16.56 -12.97
C VAL A 401 -36.22 -15.65 -12.11
N ILE A 402 -36.22 -14.35 -12.36
CA ILE A 402 -35.53 -13.36 -11.53
C ILE A 402 -36.56 -12.34 -11.05
N PHE A 403 -36.38 -11.87 -9.82
CA PHE A 403 -36.99 -10.63 -9.33
C PHE A 403 -35.94 -9.52 -9.39
N PRO A 404 -35.97 -8.64 -10.42
CA PRO A 404 -34.99 -7.57 -10.55
C PRO A 404 -35.22 -6.47 -9.52
N GLN A 405 -34.13 -6.02 -8.89
CA GLN A 405 -34.13 -4.92 -7.93
C GLN A 405 -33.12 -3.86 -8.39
N PHE A 406 -33.60 -2.72 -8.89
CA PHE A 406 -32.75 -1.70 -9.51
C PHE A 406 -32.36 -0.63 -8.49
N ALA A 407 -31.16 -0.73 -7.92
CA ALA A 407 -30.65 0.20 -6.91
C ALA A 407 -29.90 1.37 -7.56
N THR A 408 -30.52 2.56 -7.61
CA THR A 408 -29.92 3.75 -8.20
C THR A 408 -30.56 5.04 -7.68
N HIS A 409 -29.76 6.10 -7.57
CA HIS A 409 -30.24 7.46 -7.29
C HIS A 409 -30.23 8.35 -8.54
N ASN A 410 -29.86 7.81 -9.69
CA ASN A 410 -29.76 8.57 -10.93
C ASN A 410 -31.12 8.57 -11.67
N ALA A 411 -31.72 9.75 -11.81
CA ALA A 411 -33.03 9.90 -12.44
C ALA A 411 -33.07 9.46 -13.91
N ARG A 412 -31.98 9.65 -14.67
CA ARG A 412 -31.86 9.16 -16.06
C ARG A 412 -31.83 7.63 -16.12
N THR A 413 -31.07 6.99 -15.23
CA THR A 413 -31.03 5.52 -15.12
C THR A 413 -32.40 4.96 -14.76
N LEU A 414 -33.07 5.55 -13.75
CA LEU A 414 -34.42 5.16 -13.34
C LEU A 414 -35.41 5.29 -14.50
N ALA A 415 -35.44 6.44 -15.17
CA ALA A 415 -36.32 6.69 -16.29
C ALA A 415 -36.09 5.68 -17.43
N SER A 416 -34.82 5.35 -17.72
CA SER A 416 -34.47 4.39 -18.76
C SER A 416 -35.08 3.01 -18.46
N ILE A 417 -34.94 2.55 -17.21
CA ILE A 417 -35.49 1.26 -16.77
C ILE A 417 -37.01 1.26 -16.78
N HIS A 418 -37.64 2.34 -16.29
CA HIS A 418 -39.08 2.47 -16.29
C HIS A 418 -39.64 2.36 -17.73
N THR A 419 -39.03 3.06 -18.68
CA THR A 419 -39.39 2.98 -20.10
C THR A 419 -39.21 1.56 -20.65
N LEU A 420 -38.06 0.92 -20.37
CA LEU A 420 -37.75 -0.44 -20.83
C LEU A 420 -38.68 -1.52 -20.24
N ALA A 421 -39.17 -1.33 -19.03
CA ALA A 421 -40.03 -2.30 -18.35
C ALA A 421 -41.45 -2.35 -18.93
N GLY A 422 -41.93 -1.22 -19.47
CA GLY A 422 -43.25 -1.09 -20.08
C GLY A 422 -44.43 -1.31 -19.13
N GLU A 423 -45.62 -1.50 -19.72
CA GLU A 423 -46.88 -1.87 -19.06
C GLU A 423 -47.40 -3.20 -19.65
N PRO A 424 -48.19 -4.01 -18.91
CA PRO A 424 -48.65 -3.78 -17.53
C PRO A 424 -47.58 -4.10 -16.46
N PHE A 425 -47.70 -3.45 -15.29
CA PHE A 425 -46.90 -3.74 -14.10
C PHE A 425 -47.73 -4.40 -12.99
N GLU A 426 -47.12 -5.38 -12.32
CA GLU A 426 -47.65 -6.01 -11.10
C GLU A 426 -46.57 -6.05 -10.01
N VAL A 427 -46.98 -5.93 -8.75
CA VAL A 427 -46.08 -6.08 -7.60
C VAL A 427 -45.46 -7.47 -7.62
N GLY A 428 -44.15 -7.56 -7.40
CA GLY A 428 -43.38 -8.78 -7.58
C GLY A 428 -42.81 -8.96 -9.00
N SER A 429 -43.14 -8.10 -9.98
CA SER A 429 -42.50 -8.11 -11.31
C SER A 429 -41.04 -7.64 -11.24
N TYR A 430 -40.82 -6.45 -10.68
CA TYR A 430 -39.51 -5.87 -10.34
C TYR A 430 -39.72 -4.75 -9.29
N GLU A 431 -38.65 -4.26 -8.67
CA GLU A 431 -38.69 -3.08 -7.81
C GLU A 431 -37.50 -2.15 -8.08
N PHE A 432 -37.62 -0.89 -7.67
CA PHE A 432 -36.46 -0.03 -7.50
C PHE A 432 -35.93 -0.11 -6.07
N GLN A 433 -34.70 0.32 -5.86
CA GLN A 433 -34.15 0.48 -4.53
C GLN A 433 -33.38 1.79 -4.39
N CYS A 434 -33.34 2.28 -3.16
CA CYS A 434 -32.60 3.47 -2.82
C CYS A 434 -32.05 3.39 -1.40
N LEU A 435 -31.08 4.25 -1.11
CA LEU A 435 -30.53 4.38 0.24
C LEU A 435 -31.37 5.31 1.11
N HIS A 436 -31.50 4.95 2.40
CA HIS A 436 -32.06 5.81 3.43
C HIS A 436 -31.29 7.14 3.59
N GLY A 437 -32.02 8.23 3.83
CA GLY A 437 -31.48 9.57 4.04
C GLY A 437 -30.98 10.26 2.76
N MET A 438 -31.13 9.63 1.60
CA MET A 438 -30.59 10.12 0.32
C MET A 438 -31.56 9.96 -0.85
N GLY A 439 -32.14 8.78 -1.02
CA GLY A 439 -32.92 8.45 -2.22
C GLY A 439 -34.40 8.77 -2.14
N GLU A 440 -34.94 8.96 -0.94
CA GLU A 440 -36.36 9.15 -0.70
C GLU A 440 -36.97 10.33 -1.49
N PRO A 441 -36.30 11.50 -1.65
CA PRO A 441 -36.83 12.60 -2.45
C PRO A 441 -37.14 12.21 -3.91
N LEU A 442 -36.30 11.38 -4.53
CA LEU A 442 -36.53 10.90 -5.90
C LEU A 442 -37.71 9.93 -5.92
N TYR A 443 -37.70 8.95 -5.01
CA TYR A 443 -38.66 7.85 -5.07
C TYR A 443 -40.05 8.18 -4.52
N LYS A 444 -40.23 9.26 -3.75
CA LYS A 444 -41.56 9.81 -3.45
C LYS A 444 -42.32 10.27 -4.70
N GLN A 445 -41.62 10.54 -5.81
CA GLN A 445 -42.23 10.85 -7.11
C GLN A 445 -42.53 9.59 -7.94
N VAL A 446 -42.18 8.40 -7.43
CA VAL A 446 -42.23 7.11 -8.12
C VAL A 446 -43.25 6.18 -7.46
N VAL A 447 -43.19 6.06 -6.14
CA VAL A 447 -44.06 5.17 -5.33
C VAL A 447 -45.49 5.73 -5.26
N GLY A 448 -46.46 4.81 -5.34
CA GLY A 448 -47.88 5.11 -5.15
C GLY A 448 -48.70 5.20 -6.45
N PRO A 449 -50.03 4.96 -6.37
CA PRO A 449 -50.90 4.82 -7.54
C PRO A 449 -51.10 6.12 -8.33
N THR A 450 -50.88 7.28 -7.70
CA THR A 450 -50.98 8.61 -8.32
C THR A 450 -49.66 9.09 -8.93
N ARG A 451 -48.59 8.28 -8.85
CA ARG A 451 -47.24 8.58 -9.33
C ARG A 451 -46.89 7.63 -10.49
N LEU A 452 -45.74 6.95 -10.45
CA LEU A 452 -45.38 5.91 -11.43
C LEU A 452 -45.84 4.51 -11.00
N ASN A 453 -46.41 4.39 -9.80
CA ASN A 453 -46.90 3.13 -9.24
C ASN A 453 -45.87 1.99 -9.31
N ARG A 454 -44.60 2.29 -8.97
CA ARG A 454 -43.53 1.28 -8.87
C ARG A 454 -43.03 1.18 -7.41
N PRO A 455 -42.88 -0.02 -6.85
CA PRO A 455 -42.42 -0.21 -5.48
C PRO A 455 -40.95 0.17 -5.37
N THR A 456 -40.57 0.69 -4.21
CA THR A 456 -39.19 1.03 -3.89
C THR A 456 -38.81 0.48 -2.53
N ARG A 457 -37.72 -0.29 -2.48
CA ARG A 457 -37.13 -0.77 -1.23
C ARG A 457 -36.02 0.16 -0.77
N ILE A 458 -36.11 0.61 0.47
CA ILE A 458 -35.09 1.44 1.12
C ILE A 458 -34.06 0.52 1.78
N TYR A 459 -32.82 0.61 1.34
CA TYR A 459 -31.66 0.04 2.02
C TYR A 459 -31.37 0.92 3.25
N ALA A 460 -31.53 0.36 4.45
CA ALA A 460 -31.54 1.11 5.70
C ALA A 460 -30.41 0.66 6.63
N PRO A 461 -29.37 1.50 6.82
CA PRO A 461 -28.33 1.25 7.80
C PRO A 461 -28.87 1.21 9.24
N VAL A 462 -28.45 0.22 10.01
CA VAL A 462 -28.81 0.00 11.40
C VAL A 462 -27.55 -0.32 12.19
N GLY A 463 -27.27 0.46 13.23
CA GLY A 463 -26.12 0.21 14.09
C GLY A 463 -25.74 1.44 14.90
N THR A 464 -24.81 1.25 15.83
CA THR A 464 -24.32 2.33 16.68
C THR A 464 -23.58 3.38 15.88
N HIS A 465 -23.43 4.57 16.46
CA HIS A 465 -22.60 5.64 15.90
C HIS A 465 -21.16 5.16 15.62
N GLU A 466 -20.57 4.34 16.49
CA GLU A 466 -19.21 3.80 16.30
C GLU A 466 -19.09 2.93 15.03
N THR A 467 -20.08 2.07 14.80
CA THR A 467 -20.17 1.18 13.63
C THR A 467 -20.44 1.96 12.34
N LEU A 468 -21.30 2.99 12.39
CA LEU A 468 -21.62 3.85 11.25
C LEU A 468 -20.39 4.59 10.71
N LEU A 469 -19.49 5.04 11.58
CA LEU A 469 -18.42 5.96 11.19
C LEU A 469 -17.38 5.34 10.25
N ALA A 470 -17.05 4.05 10.38
CA ALA A 470 -16.13 3.34 9.47
C ALA A 470 -16.72 3.28 8.06
N TYR A 471 -18.04 3.22 8.00
CA TYR A 471 -18.82 3.10 6.79
C TYR A 471 -19.13 4.46 6.14
N LEU A 472 -19.24 5.52 6.96
CA LEU A 472 -19.77 6.82 6.57
C LEU A 472 -18.91 7.51 5.50
N VAL A 473 -17.57 7.44 5.59
CA VAL A 473 -16.70 8.09 4.60
C VAL A 473 -16.95 7.50 3.22
N ARG A 474 -16.85 6.18 3.05
CA ARG A 474 -17.13 5.51 1.78
C ARG A 474 -18.54 5.82 1.27
N ARG A 475 -19.52 5.93 2.16
CA ARG A 475 -20.90 6.27 1.80
C ARG A 475 -21.05 7.71 1.28
N LEU A 476 -20.33 8.65 1.89
CA LEU A 476 -20.28 10.03 1.43
C LEU A 476 -19.53 10.14 0.11
N LEU A 477 -18.47 9.36 -0.10
CA LEU A 477 -17.73 9.32 -1.36
C LEU A 477 -18.62 8.85 -2.52
N GLU A 478 -19.42 7.80 -2.32
CA GLU A 478 -20.34 7.24 -3.32
C GLU A 478 -21.27 8.32 -3.92
N ASN A 479 -21.70 9.28 -3.09
CA ASN A 479 -22.69 10.27 -3.48
C ASN A 479 -22.15 11.70 -3.59
N GLY A 480 -20.97 11.98 -3.04
CA GLY A 480 -20.31 13.28 -2.99
C GLY A 480 -19.22 13.50 -4.05
N ALA A 481 -18.85 12.49 -4.84
CA ALA A 481 -17.93 12.66 -5.97
C ALA A 481 -18.47 13.67 -7.02
N ASN A 482 -17.59 14.35 -7.75
CA ASN A 482 -18.00 15.35 -8.77
C ASN A 482 -18.84 14.72 -9.90
N SER A 483 -18.63 13.43 -10.16
CA SER A 483 -19.37 12.63 -11.15
C SER A 483 -20.71 12.08 -10.63
N SER A 484 -21.00 12.21 -9.33
CA SER A 484 -22.23 11.72 -8.71
C SER A 484 -23.45 12.57 -9.10
N PHE A 485 -24.56 11.91 -9.43
CA PHE A 485 -25.82 12.60 -9.72
C PHE A 485 -26.35 13.38 -8.51
N VAL A 486 -26.20 12.85 -7.29
CA VAL A 486 -26.68 13.50 -6.06
C VAL A 486 -25.89 14.79 -5.77
N ASN A 487 -24.59 14.79 -6.08
CA ASN A 487 -23.78 16.00 -5.98
C ASN A 487 -24.14 17.00 -7.10
N GLN A 488 -24.25 16.54 -8.35
CA GLN A 488 -24.52 17.42 -9.49
C GLN A 488 -25.94 18.03 -9.49
N ILE A 489 -26.95 17.33 -8.96
CA ILE A 489 -28.29 17.93 -8.75
C ILE A 489 -28.24 19.06 -7.71
N GLY A 490 -27.28 18.97 -6.78
CA GLY A 490 -26.73 20.02 -5.92
C GLY A 490 -26.53 21.36 -6.57
N ASP A 491 -25.94 21.32 -7.75
CA ASP A 491 -25.38 22.49 -8.38
C ASP A 491 -26.38 23.08 -9.39
N GLU A 492 -26.94 24.24 -9.04
CA GLU A 492 -27.86 24.98 -9.91
C GLU A 492 -27.18 25.48 -11.19
N THR A 493 -25.84 25.57 -11.24
CA THR A 493 -25.10 25.96 -12.45
C THR A 493 -25.09 24.88 -13.52
N ILE A 494 -25.35 23.62 -13.15
CA ILE A 494 -25.46 22.50 -14.09
C ILE A 494 -26.89 22.49 -14.66
N PRO A 495 -27.08 22.59 -15.99
CA PRO A 495 -28.41 22.53 -16.57
C PRO A 495 -28.98 21.10 -16.49
N VAL A 496 -30.31 20.98 -16.32
CA VAL A 496 -31.01 19.67 -16.25
C VAL A 496 -30.70 18.81 -17.48
N SER A 497 -30.60 19.42 -18.67
CA SER A 497 -30.24 18.73 -19.92
C SER A 497 -28.92 17.97 -19.85
N LYS A 498 -27.95 18.45 -19.07
CA LYS A 498 -26.66 17.75 -18.85
C LYS A 498 -26.81 16.57 -17.88
N LEU A 499 -27.66 16.69 -16.86
CA LEU A 499 -27.91 15.64 -15.86
C LEU A 499 -28.67 14.44 -16.44
N VAL A 500 -29.49 14.68 -17.47
CA VAL A 500 -30.33 13.66 -18.11
C VAL A 500 -29.78 13.17 -19.45
N GLN A 501 -28.53 13.53 -19.78
CA GLN A 501 -27.88 13.17 -21.03
C GLN A 501 -27.80 11.64 -21.21
N ASP A 502 -27.95 11.19 -22.46
CA ASP A 502 -27.76 9.78 -22.81
C ASP A 502 -26.29 9.37 -22.63
N PRO A 503 -25.98 8.37 -21.78
CA PRO A 503 -24.60 7.94 -21.58
C PRO A 503 -23.94 7.38 -22.86
N LEU A 504 -24.71 6.85 -23.82
CA LEU A 504 -24.16 6.45 -25.12
C LEU A 504 -23.68 7.65 -25.94
N ALA A 505 -24.46 8.74 -25.95
CA ALA A 505 -24.07 9.98 -26.62
C ALA A 505 -22.80 10.58 -25.98
N VAL A 506 -22.68 10.51 -24.64
CA VAL A 506 -21.44 10.90 -23.94
C VAL A 506 -20.26 10.04 -24.37
N ALA A 507 -20.43 8.72 -24.40
CA ALA A 507 -19.36 7.78 -24.79
C ALA A 507 -18.90 7.97 -26.24
N HIS A 508 -19.82 8.29 -27.17
CA HIS A 508 -19.49 8.65 -28.56
C HIS A 508 -18.67 9.94 -28.70
N GLY A 509 -18.65 10.79 -27.66
CA GLY A 509 -17.79 11.98 -27.61
C GLY A 509 -16.30 11.66 -27.39
N PHE A 510 -15.96 10.43 -27.03
CA PHE A 510 -14.57 9.99 -26.83
C PHE A 510 -14.06 9.18 -28.03
N THR A 511 -12.82 9.45 -28.44
CA THR A 511 -12.17 8.79 -29.56
C THR A 511 -10.89 8.06 -29.09
N PRO A 512 -10.76 6.75 -29.33
CA PRO A 512 -11.76 5.84 -29.90
C PRO A 512 -12.96 5.61 -28.95
N TYR A 513 -14.10 5.16 -29.50
CA TYR A 513 -15.28 4.81 -28.71
C TYR A 513 -14.93 3.75 -27.66
N GLY A 514 -15.37 3.96 -26.41
CA GLY A 514 -15.06 3.06 -25.30
C GLY A 514 -13.63 3.18 -24.76
N ALA A 515 -12.87 4.21 -25.15
CA ALA A 515 -11.53 4.44 -24.63
C ALA A 515 -11.52 4.63 -23.10
N PRO A 516 -10.53 4.08 -22.37
CA PRO A 516 -10.39 4.29 -20.93
C PRO A 516 -10.15 5.77 -20.58
N HIS A 517 -10.22 6.12 -19.30
CA HIS A 517 -9.94 7.48 -18.83
C HIS A 517 -8.44 7.81 -18.96
N PRO A 518 -8.04 8.93 -19.61
CA PRO A 518 -6.65 9.21 -19.96
C PRO A 518 -5.75 9.48 -18.74
N GLU A 519 -6.32 9.96 -17.64
CA GLU A 519 -5.59 10.22 -16.39
C GLU A 519 -5.41 8.97 -15.51
N ILE A 520 -6.10 7.87 -15.83
CA ILE A 520 -5.97 6.60 -15.10
C ILE A 520 -5.01 5.70 -15.89
N ARG A 521 -3.75 5.72 -15.49
CA ARG A 521 -2.72 4.88 -16.13
C ARG A 521 -2.99 3.41 -15.85
N ARG A 522 -2.90 2.58 -16.89
CA ARG A 522 -2.94 1.11 -16.75
C ARG A 522 -1.76 0.65 -15.88
N PRO A 523 -1.87 -0.48 -15.17
CA PRO A 523 -0.79 -0.96 -14.30
C PRO A 523 0.56 -1.13 -15.02
N CYS A 524 0.56 -1.61 -16.27
CA CYS A 524 1.80 -1.76 -17.06
C CYS A 524 2.46 -0.43 -17.45
N ASP A 525 1.68 0.66 -17.50
CA ASP A 525 2.07 1.98 -17.98
C ASP A 525 2.29 2.98 -16.81
N LEU A 526 2.36 2.48 -15.57
CA LEU A 526 2.37 3.31 -14.36
C LEU A 526 3.47 4.39 -14.39
N PHE A 527 4.66 4.01 -14.87
CA PHE A 527 5.83 4.89 -14.97
C PHE A 527 5.93 5.64 -16.31
N GLY A 528 4.86 5.63 -17.12
CA GLY A 528 4.77 6.37 -18.37
C GLY A 528 5.84 5.94 -19.38
N THR A 529 6.59 6.89 -19.92
CA THR A 529 7.62 6.64 -20.93
C THR A 529 8.98 6.26 -20.35
N GLU A 530 9.17 6.33 -19.03
CA GLU A 530 10.45 6.00 -18.40
C GLU A 530 10.76 4.50 -18.53
N ARG A 531 9.80 3.67 -18.12
CA ARG A 531 9.90 2.21 -18.17
C ARG A 531 8.53 1.56 -18.11
N ARG A 532 8.44 0.31 -18.57
CA ARG A 532 7.28 -0.56 -18.33
C ARG A 532 7.32 -1.08 -16.89
N ASN A 533 6.17 -1.17 -16.24
CA ASN A 533 6.03 -1.80 -14.92
C ASN A 533 6.12 -3.33 -15.02
N SER A 534 6.59 -3.99 -13.97
CA SER A 534 6.55 -5.45 -13.84
C SER A 534 5.12 -6.00 -13.80
N ALA A 535 4.89 -7.16 -14.40
CA ALA A 535 3.60 -7.84 -14.39
C ALA A 535 3.44 -8.77 -13.16
N GLY A 536 2.28 -8.72 -12.51
CA GLY A 536 1.89 -9.68 -11.47
C GLY A 536 0.94 -10.77 -11.98
N LEU A 537 0.51 -11.63 -11.07
CA LEU A 537 -0.49 -12.68 -11.32
C LEU A 537 -1.75 -12.41 -10.50
N ASP A 538 -2.91 -12.50 -11.14
CA ASP A 538 -4.20 -12.40 -10.46
C ASP A 538 -4.55 -13.75 -9.81
N LEU A 539 -4.22 -13.89 -8.53
CA LEU A 539 -4.50 -15.12 -7.76
C LEU A 539 -6.00 -15.33 -7.46
N ALA A 540 -6.89 -14.46 -7.96
CA ALA A 540 -8.33 -14.68 -7.98
C ALA A 540 -8.85 -15.22 -9.33
N ASP A 541 -8.03 -15.25 -10.39
CA ASP A 541 -8.41 -15.76 -11.71
C ASP A 541 -8.10 -17.26 -11.83
N ASP A 542 -9.13 -18.09 -11.92
CA ASP A 542 -8.97 -19.55 -12.03
C ASP A 542 -8.18 -19.99 -13.28
N ARG A 543 -8.11 -19.18 -14.36
CA ARG A 543 -7.22 -19.46 -15.50
C ARG A 543 -5.77 -19.32 -15.10
N VAL A 544 -5.43 -18.20 -14.46
CA VAL A 544 -4.09 -17.93 -13.95
C VAL A 544 -3.68 -19.00 -12.94
N LEU A 545 -4.58 -19.40 -12.03
CA LEU A 545 -4.32 -20.48 -11.08
C LEU A 545 -4.15 -21.85 -11.76
N SER A 546 -4.89 -22.12 -12.84
CA SER A 546 -4.75 -23.37 -13.61
C SER A 546 -3.44 -23.42 -14.39
N ASP A 547 -3.07 -22.30 -15.01
CA ASP A 547 -1.82 -22.14 -15.75
C ASP A 547 -0.63 -22.24 -14.78
N LEU A 548 -0.69 -21.54 -13.65
CA LEU A 548 0.30 -21.63 -12.58
C LEU A 548 0.43 -23.06 -12.05
N ALA A 549 -0.69 -23.75 -11.79
CA ALA A 549 -0.65 -25.14 -11.34
C ALA A 549 0.05 -26.06 -12.35
N ALA A 550 -0.15 -25.84 -13.65
CA ALA A 550 0.53 -26.58 -14.71
C ALA A 550 2.02 -26.20 -14.81
N GLY A 551 2.34 -24.91 -14.70
CA GLY A 551 3.72 -24.40 -14.71
C GLY A 551 4.55 -24.92 -13.54
N LEU A 552 4.00 -24.90 -12.32
CA LEU A 552 4.65 -25.45 -11.13
C LEU A 552 4.90 -26.97 -11.25
N GLN A 553 4.02 -27.71 -11.94
CA GLN A 553 4.21 -29.14 -12.20
C GLN A 553 5.25 -29.41 -13.29
N ALA A 554 5.31 -28.55 -14.30
CA ALA A 554 6.27 -28.65 -15.40
C ALA A 554 7.67 -28.22 -14.98
N ALA A 555 7.79 -27.46 -13.89
CA ALA A 555 9.07 -27.01 -13.34
C ALA A 555 9.98 -28.21 -13.00
N PRO A 556 11.31 -28.07 -13.20
CA PRO A 556 12.25 -29.12 -12.82
C PRO A 556 12.11 -29.54 -11.35
N ASN A 557 12.13 -30.86 -11.12
CA ASN A 557 12.11 -31.40 -9.77
C ASN A 557 13.49 -31.44 -9.10
N ASN A 558 14.57 -31.45 -9.90
CA ASN A 558 15.96 -31.52 -9.45
C ASN A 558 16.80 -30.43 -10.11
N TRP A 559 17.25 -29.48 -9.32
CA TRP A 559 18.02 -28.32 -9.75
C TRP A 559 19.51 -28.48 -9.49
N LYS A 560 20.33 -27.74 -10.24
CA LYS A 560 21.79 -27.77 -10.07
C LYS A 560 22.37 -26.36 -10.02
N ALA A 561 23.22 -26.11 -9.03
CA ALA A 561 24.09 -24.95 -8.97
C ALA A 561 25.55 -25.38 -8.88
N ALA A 562 26.41 -24.64 -9.55
CA ALA A 562 27.86 -24.80 -9.50
C ALA A 562 28.50 -23.45 -9.85
N PRO A 563 29.81 -23.26 -9.61
CA PRO A 563 30.51 -22.07 -10.07
C PRO A 563 30.36 -21.91 -11.58
N LEU A 564 29.84 -20.76 -12.03
CA LEU A 564 29.71 -20.40 -13.44
C LEU A 564 30.84 -19.44 -13.78
N VAL A 565 32.02 -20.02 -14.03
CA VAL A 565 33.28 -19.30 -14.20
C VAL A 565 33.90 -19.64 -15.56
N VAL A 566 34.36 -18.62 -16.30
CA VAL A 566 34.88 -18.80 -17.66
C VAL A 566 36.10 -19.73 -17.64
N GLY A 567 36.05 -20.79 -18.44
CA GLY A 567 37.16 -21.75 -18.58
C GLY A 567 37.30 -22.73 -17.40
N VAL A 568 36.37 -22.74 -16.46
CA VAL A 568 36.38 -23.64 -15.30
C VAL A 568 35.26 -24.67 -15.43
N GLN A 569 35.58 -25.92 -15.14
CA GLN A 569 34.62 -26.99 -14.93
C GLN A 569 34.61 -27.31 -13.44
N ALA A 570 33.46 -27.22 -12.79
CA ALA A 570 33.34 -27.54 -11.37
C ALA A 570 33.29 -29.06 -11.17
N ASP A 571 34.35 -29.63 -10.61
CA ASP A 571 34.53 -31.07 -10.38
C ASP A 571 34.44 -31.46 -8.88
N GLY A 572 33.93 -30.55 -8.04
CA GLY A 572 33.74 -30.76 -6.61
C GLY A 572 32.58 -31.69 -6.24
N THR A 573 32.48 -32.02 -4.95
CA THR A 573 31.39 -32.86 -4.41
C THR A 573 30.08 -32.07 -4.39
N ALA A 574 29.04 -32.61 -5.01
CA ALA A 574 27.71 -32.03 -4.99
C ALA A 574 27.04 -32.25 -3.61
N LEU A 575 26.59 -31.16 -3.00
CA LEU A 575 25.88 -31.15 -1.71
C LEU A 575 24.37 -30.97 -1.96
N PRO A 576 23.50 -31.58 -1.14
CA PRO A 576 22.05 -31.43 -1.29
C PRO A 576 21.58 -30.04 -0.86
N VAL A 577 20.62 -29.48 -1.60
CA VAL A 577 19.82 -28.31 -1.18
C VAL A 577 18.41 -28.81 -0.89
N THR A 578 17.94 -28.61 0.35
CA THR A 578 16.67 -29.16 0.85
C THR A 578 15.66 -28.07 1.12
N ASN A 579 14.38 -28.39 0.96
CA ASN A 579 13.30 -27.46 1.19
C ASN A 579 13.16 -27.12 2.69
N PRO A 580 13.14 -25.84 3.10
CA PRO A 580 13.04 -25.47 4.51
C PRO A 580 11.69 -25.85 5.13
N ALA A 581 10.64 -26.04 4.33
CA ALA A 581 9.30 -26.44 4.79
C ALA A 581 9.17 -27.95 5.01
N ASP A 582 9.97 -28.75 4.32
CA ASP A 582 10.04 -30.20 4.47
C ASP A 582 11.42 -30.69 4.03
N ARG A 583 12.29 -31.01 4.97
CA ARG A 583 13.70 -31.36 4.68
C ARG A 583 13.88 -32.67 3.94
N ARG A 584 12.81 -33.46 3.78
CA ARG A 584 12.82 -34.68 2.97
C ARG A 584 12.70 -34.35 1.48
N ASP A 585 12.18 -33.17 1.13
CA ASP A 585 12.14 -32.65 -0.23
C ASP A 585 13.52 -32.08 -0.60
N GLN A 586 14.29 -32.85 -1.37
CA GLN A 586 15.53 -32.38 -1.97
C GLN A 586 15.20 -31.57 -3.24
N VAL A 587 15.43 -30.27 -3.17
CA VAL A 587 15.19 -29.33 -4.28
C VAL A 587 16.23 -29.54 -5.38
N GLY A 588 17.48 -29.75 -4.99
CA GLY A 588 18.56 -29.91 -5.95
C GLY A 588 19.90 -30.22 -5.31
N THR A 589 20.97 -29.87 -6.03
CA THR A 589 22.34 -30.00 -5.56
C THR A 589 23.19 -28.78 -5.90
N VAL A 590 24.13 -28.44 -5.03
CA VAL A 590 25.12 -27.38 -5.24
C VAL A 590 26.54 -27.94 -5.16
N ILE A 591 27.41 -27.55 -6.09
CA ILE A 591 28.87 -27.74 -5.96
C ILE A 591 29.44 -26.41 -5.42
N PRO A 592 30.11 -26.36 -4.28
CA PRO A 592 30.78 -25.15 -3.80
C PRO A 592 32.02 -24.78 -4.65
N ALA A 593 32.33 -23.49 -4.73
CA ALA A 593 33.61 -23.01 -5.25
C ALA A 593 34.75 -23.32 -4.27
N THR A 594 35.98 -23.27 -4.77
CA THR A 594 37.21 -23.30 -3.96
C THR A 594 37.93 -21.95 -4.05
N PRO A 595 38.86 -21.63 -3.13
CA PRO A 595 39.68 -20.43 -3.23
C PRO A 595 40.46 -20.30 -4.56
N GLU A 596 40.83 -21.43 -5.19
CA GLU A 596 41.45 -21.45 -6.51
C GLU A 596 40.47 -21.01 -7.61
N ILE A 597 39.21 -21.47 -7.54
CA ILE A 597 38.15 -21.05 -8.47
C ILE A 597 37.84 -19.55 -8.30
N VAL A 598 37.89 -19.02 -7.06
CA VAL A 598 37.74 -17.57 -6.81
C VAL A 598 38.81 -16.79 -7.60
N LYS A 599 40.09 -17.20 -7.51
CA LYS A 599 41.18 -16.55 -8.25
C LYS A 599 41.00 -16.62 -9.76
N GLN A 600 40.50 -17.76 -10.27
CA GLN A 600 40.20 -17.95 -11.70
C GLN A 600 39.06 -17.03 -12.15
N ALA A 601 37.98 -16.93 -11.37
CA ALA A 601 36.86 -16.04 -11.64
C ALA A 601 37.29 -14.57 -11.71
N ILE A 602 38.13 -14.12 -10.78
CA ILE A 602 38.64 -12.74 -10.77
C ILE A 602 39.54 -12.49 -12.00
N THR A 603 40.41 -13.44 -12.34
CA THR A 603 41.25 -13.32 -13.56
C THR A 603 40.38 -13.24 -14.83
N ALA A 604 39.34 -14.06 -14.94
CA ALA A 604 38.40 -13.99 -16.06
C ALA A 604 37.60 -12.68 -16.08
N ALA A 605 37.18 -12.17 -14.91
CA ALA A 605 36.48 -10.90 -14.79
C ALA A 605 37.37 -9.74 -15.26
N GLN A 606 38.62 -9.70 -14.81
CA GLN A 606 39.58 -8.70 -15.26
C GLN A 606 39.80 -8.70 -16.77
N ALA A 607 39.88 -9.89 -17.39
CA ALA A 607 40.02 -10.01 -18.83
C ALA A 607 38.80 -9.44 -19.58
N ALA A 608 37.62 -9.44 -18.97
CA ALA A 608 36.39 -8.90 -19.55
C ALA A 608 36.13 -7.41 -19.24
N CYS A 609 36.88 -6.80 -18.30
CA CYS A 609 36.66 -5.42 -17.86
C CYS A 609 36.62 -4.41 -19.01
N THR A 610 37.63 -4.43 -19.88
CA THR A 610 37.77 -3.46 -20.97
C THR A 610 36.63 -3.59 -21.99
N ASP A 611 36.30 -4.82 -22.39
CA ASP A 611 35.26 -5.08 -23.39
C ASP A 611 33.87 -4.71 -22.85
N TRP A 612 33.58 -5.03 -21.59
CA TRP A 612 32.30 -4.69 -20.98
C TRP A 612 32.15 -3.18 -20.73
N ALA A 613 33.19 -2.52 -20.21
CA ALA A 613 33.21 -1.07 -20.06
C ALA A 613 33.06 -0.34 -21.41
N GLY A 614 33.64 -0.91 -22.49
CA GLY A 614 33.51 -0.41 -23.85
C GLY A 614 32.14 -0.63 -24.49
N THR A 615 31.31 -1.53 -23.95
CA THR A 615 29.95 -1.78 -24.45
C THR A 615 29.09 -0.52 -24.23
N PRO A 616 28.40 0.02 -25.25
CA PRO A 616 27.60 1.24 -25.10
C PRO A 616 26.49 1.10 -24.03
N PRO A 617 26.16 2.16 -23.26
CA PRO A 617 25.12 2.12 -22.23
C PRO A 617 23.76 1.62 -22.76
N ALA A 618 23.38 2.03 -23.98
CA ALA A 618 22.15 1.57 -24.63
C ALA A 618 22.15 0.06 -24.92
N ALA A 619 23.30 -0.55 -25.23
CA ALA A 619 23.42 -1.98 -25.44
C ALA A 619 23.37 -2.74 -24.12
N ARG A 620 24.02 -2.23 -23.06
CA ARG A 620 23.90 -2.78 -21.70
C ARG A 620 22.44 -2.73 -21.22
N ALA A 621 21.75 -1.61 -21.43
CA ALA A 621 20.34 -1.44 -21.10
C ALA A 621 19.45 -2.48 -21.80
N ALA A 622 19.66 -2.70 -23.10
CA ALA A 622 18.90 -3.68 -23.87
C ALA A 622 19.08 -5.12 -23.35
N MET A 623 20.28 -5.48 -22.86
CA MET A 623 20.51 -6.80 -22.23
C MET A 623 19.77 -6.93 -20.90
N LEU A 624 19.75 -5.88 -20.08
CA LEU A 624 18.99 -5.88 -18.82
C LEU A 624 17.48 -5.94 -19.07
N GLU A 625 16.96 -5.19 -20.04
CA GLU A 625 15.56 -5.26 -20.48
C GLU A 625 15.20 -6.67 -20.97
N LYS A 626 16.04 -7.29 -21.81
CA LYS A 626 15.84 -8.67 -22.27
C LYS A 626 15.86 -9.67 -21.11
N ALA A 627 16.75 -9.50 -20.14
CA ALA A 627 16.75 -10.32 -18.92
C ALA A 627 15.45 -10.17 -18.14
N SER A 628 14.90 -8.95 -18.07
CA SER A 628 13.62 -8.69 -17.39
C SER A 628 12.45 -9.41 -18.08
N ASP A 629 12.43 -9.43 -19.41
CA ASP A 629 11.40 -10.16 -20.18
C ASP A 629 11.54 -11.67 -20.03
N LEU A 630 12.77 -12.20 -19.92
CA LEU A 630 13.03 -13.62 -19.65
C LEU A 630 12.59 -14.04 -18.23
N LEU A 631 12.75 -13.17 -17.23
CA LEU A 631 12.23 -13.42 -15.88
C LEU A 631 10.70 -13.51 -15.88
N GLU A 632 10.01 -12.58 -16.55
CA GLU A 632 8.53 -12.64 -16.68
C GLU A 632 8.10 -13.90 -17.46
N ALA A 633 8.83 -14.29 -18.52
CA ALA A 633 8.51 -15.48 -19.31
C ALA A 633 8.72 -16.81 -18.56
N ARG A 634 9.56 -16.83 -17.52
CA ARG A 634 9.88 -18.01 -16.69
C ARG A 634 9.32 -17.90 -15.28
N GLN A 635 8.28 -17.08 -15.09
CA GLN A 635 7.73 -16.80 -13.78
C GLN A 635 7.33 -18.08 -13.02
N ASP A 636 6.61 -19.01 -13.64
CA ASP A 636 6.17 -20.24 -12.96
C ASP A 636 7.34 -21.12 -12.50
N GLU A 637 8.39 -21.22 -13.32
CA GLU A 637 9.63 -21.93 -13.01
C GLU A 637 10.35 -21.31 -11.80
N LEU A 638 10.43 -19.97 -11.78
CA LEU A 638 10.99 -19.21 -10.65
C LEU A 638 10.15 -19.36 -9.39
N LEU A 639 8.82 -19.33 -9.49
CA LEU A 639 7.93 -19.51 -8.34
C LEU A 639 8.07 -20.89 -7.73
N ALA A 640 8.14 -21.95 -8.54
CA ALA A 640 8.38 -23.30 -8.05
C ALA A 640 9.68 -23.40 -7.24
N LEU A 641 10.74 -22.75 -7.73
CA LEU A 641 12.05 -22.76 -7.09
C LEU A 641 12.07 -21.89 -5.84
N LEU A 642 11.53 -20.66 -5.88
CA LEU A 642 11.48 -19.75 -4.72
C LEU A 642 10.67 -20.33 -3.57
N SER A 643 9.56 -21.02 -3.87
CA SER A 643 8.75 -21.68 -2.84
C SER A 643 9.46 -22.87 -2.20
N ARG A 644 10.20 -23.66 -3.00
CA ARG A 644 10.88 -24.87 -2.51
C ARG A 644 12.25 -24.60 -1.89
N GLU A 645 13.04 -23.70 -2.46
CA GLU A 645 14.40 -23.40 -1.99
C GLU A 645 14.38 -22.38 -0.84
N ALA A 646 13.66 -21.27 -1.01
CA ALA A 646 13.66 -20.16 -0.05
C ALA A 646 12.45 -20.15 0.89
N GLY A 647 11.50 -21.08 0.72
CA GLY A 647 10.32 -21.19 1.57
C GLY A 647 9.28 -20.08 1.36
N LYS A 648 9.27 -19.41 0.19
CA LYS A 648 8.38 -18.27 -0.06
C LYS A 648 6.98 -18.67 -0.52
N SER A 649 5.96 -18.08 0.10
CA SER A 649 4.58 -18.20 -0.39
C SER A 649 4.46 -17.65 -1.82
N LEU A 650 3.47 -18.14 -2.57
CA LEU A 650 3.27 -17.72 -3.97
C LEU A 650 3.15 -16.19 -4.14
N PRO A 651 2.36 -15.46 -3.32
CA PRO A 651 2.32 -13.98 -3.40
C PRO A 651 3.69 -13.34 -3.21
N ASN A 652 4.50 -13.86 -2.30
CA ASN A 652 5.85 -13.34 -2.02
C ASN A 652 6.84 -13.68 -3.13
N GLY A 653 6.74 -14.86 -3.74
CA GLY A 653 7.49 -15.20 -4.94
C GLY A 653 7.14 -14.28 -6.12
N ILE A 654 5.87 -13.98 -6.33
CA ILE A 654 5.42 -13.05 -7.39
C ILE A 654 5.99 -11.66 -7.15
N ALA A 655 5.88 -11.14 -5.91
CA ALA A 655 6.44 -9.85 -5.54
C ALA A 655 7.96 -9.80 -5.77
N GLU A 656 8.68 -10.87 -5.46
CA GLU A 656 10.13 -10.93 -5.65
C GLU A 656 10.54 -10.97 -7.13
N VAL A 657 9.86 -11.77 -7.97
CA VAL A 657 10.11 -11.78 -9.42
C VAL A 657 9.86 -10.38 -9.99
N ARG A 658 8.78 -9.72 -9.58
CA ARG A 658 8.46 -8.35 -9.98
C ARG A 658 9.54 -7.35 -9.57
N GLU A 659 10.03 -7.45 -8.34
CA GLU A 659 11.09 -6.58 -7.84
C GLU A 659 12.39 -6.76 -8.64
N ALA A 660 12.77 -8.00 -8.98
CA ALA A 660 13.92 -8.28 -9.85
C ALA A 660 13.77 -7.68 -11.27
N VAL A 661 12.58 -7.82 -11.86
CA VAL A 661 12.22 -7.22 -13.15
C VAL A 661 12.29 -5.68 -13.08
N ASP A 662 11.77 -5.10 -12.00
CA ASP A 662 11.77 -3.65 -11.83
C ASP A 662 13.19 -3.10 -11.64
N PHE A 663 14.08 -3.77 -10.91
CA PHE A 663 15.50 -3.38 -10.84
C PHE A 663 16.15 -3.33 -12.22
N LEU A 664 15.99 -4.39 -13.01
CA LEU A 664 16.55 -4.48 -14.36
C LEU A 664 16.05 -3.33 -15.25
N ARG A 665 14.72 -3.13 -15.30
CA ARG A 665 14.08 -2.09 -16.12
C ARG A 665 14.43 -0.67 -15.62
N TYR A 666 14.50 -0.45 -14.31
CA TYR A 666 14.84 0.85 -13.73
C TYR A 666 16.28 1.25 -14.04
N TYR A 667 17.25 0.36 -13.84
CA TYR A 667 18.65 0.66 -14.14
C TYR A 667 18.92 0.77 -15.65
N ALA A 668 18.25 -0.04 -16.47
CA ALA A 668 18.30 0.09 -17.94
C ALA A 668 17.81 1.47 -18.41
N ALA A 669 16.65 1.92 -17.91
CA ALA A 669 16.10 3.23 -18.22
C ALA A 669 17.04 4.36 -17.78
N THR A 670 17.64 4.25 -16.59
CA THR A 670 18.57 5.23 -16.04
C THR A 670 19.81 5.40 -16.91
N ILE A 671 20.49 4.30 -17.27
CA ILE A 671 21.72 4.39 -18.07
C ILE A 671 21.45 4.79 -19.53
N ARG A 672 20.25 4.47 -20.06
CA ARG A 672 19.85 4.92 -21.39
C ARG A 672 19.67 6.44 -21.44
N ARG A 673 19.18 7.04 -20.35
CA ARG A 673 18.95 8.48 -20.23
C ARG A 673 20.22 9.26 -19.93
N ASP A 674 21.01 8.78 -18.97
CA ASP A 674 22.01 9.61 -18.29
C ASP A 674 23.47 9.23 -18.55
N PHE A 675 23.76 8.00 -19.02
CA PHE A 675 25.14 7.48 -19.06
C PHE A 675 25.84 7.68 -20.40
N ASP A 676 27.13 8.01 -20.31
CA ASP A 676 28.09 8.05 -21.42
C ASP A 676 29.41 7.44 -20.91
N ASN A 677 29.94 6.44 -21.63
CA ASN A 677 31.19 5.76 -21.27
C ASN A 677 32.40 6.70 -21.20
N ALA A 678 32.36 7.87 -21.85
CA ALA A 678 33.43 8.87 -21.78
C ALA A 678 33.47 9.62 -20.44
N THR A 679 32.35 9.69 -19.72
CA THR A 679 32.21 10.48 -18.48
C THR A 679 31.87 9.64 -17.25
N HIS A 680 31.26 8.46 -17.45
CA HIS A 680 30.88 7.51 -16.42
C HIS A 680 31.82 6.30 -16.49
N VAL A 681 33.00 6.44 -15.89
CA VAL A 681 34.03 5.39 -15.92
C VAL A 681 33.76 4.38 -14.80
N PRO A 682 33.61 3.08 -15.08
CA PRO A 682 33.35 2.05 -14.07
C PRO A 682 34.52 1.86 -13.09
N LEU A 683 34.26 1.25 -11.94
CA LEU A 683 35.29 0.82 -10.99
C LEU A 683 36.17 -0.30 -11.54
N GLY A 684 35.58 -1.26 -12.27
CA GLY A 684 36.24 -2.47 -12.76
C GLY A 684 35.50 -3.73 -12.32
N THR A 685 36.15 -4.56 -11.49
CA THR A 685 35.53 -5.77 -10.93
C THR A 685 34.80 -5.46 -9.62
N VAL A 686 33.50 -5.78 -9.56
CA VAL A 686 32.66 -5.60 -8.37
C VAL A 686 32.22 -6.96 -7.83
N ALA A 687 32.43 -7.18 -6.53
CA ALA A 687 31.90 -8.34 -5.82
C ALA A 687 30.46 -8.05 -5.37
N CYS A 688 29.50 -8.89 -5.77
CA CYS A 688 28.11 -8.80 -5.31
C CYS A 688 27.81 -9.97 -4.38
N ILE A 689 27.56 -9.69 -3.09
CA ILE A 689 27.26 -10.67 -2.05
C ILE A 689 25.85 -10.41 -1.55
N SER A 690 24.97 -11.40 -1.72
CA SER A 690 23.53 -11.25 -1.53
C SER A 690 22.96 -12.23 -0.49
N PRO A 691 21.81 -11.90 0.14
CA PRO A 691 21.24 -12.70 1.22
C PRO A 691 20.26 -13.76 0.69
N TRP A 692 19.93 -14.72 1.54
CA TRP A 692 18.98 -15.81 1.23
C TRP A 692 17.51 -15.37 1.23
N ASN A 693 17.18 -14.24 1.84
CA ASN A 693 15.80 -13.85 2.09
C ASN A 693 15.13 -13.11 0.93
N PHE A 694 15.93 -12.56 0.01
CA PHE A 694 15.52 -12.11 -1.33
C PHE A 694 16.53 -12.64 -2.35
N PRO A 695 16.54 -13.97 -2.54
CA PRO A 695 17.60 -14.66 -3.26
C PRO A 695 17.56 -14.42 -4.77
N LEU A 696 16.48 -13.84 -5.29
CA LEU A 696 16.36 -13.38 -6.67
C LEU A 696 16.43 -11.86 -6.78
N ALA A 697 15.59 -11.13 -6.04
CA ALA A 697 15.44 -9.68 -6.25
C ALA A 697 16.68 -8.88 -5.86
N ILE A 698 17.20 -9.06 -4.64
CA ILE A 698 18.41 -8.34 -4.19
C ILE A 698 19.63 -8.84 -4.96
N PHE A 699 19.73 -10.15 -5.20
CA PHE A 699 20.78 -10.74 -6.03
C PHE A 699 20.83 -10.09 -7.42
N MET A 700 19.70 -10.06 -8.13
CA MET A 700 19.60 -9.45 -9.45
C MET A 700 19.81 -7.93 -9.39
N GLY A 701 19.27 -7.24 -8.38
CA GLY A 701 19.39 -5.80 -8.21
C GLY A 701 20.84 -5.33 -8.05
N GLN A 702 21.63 -6.00 -7.21
CA GLN A 702 23.06 -5.70 -7.04
C GLN A 702 23.83 -5.92 -8.35
N ILE A 703 23.63 -7.09 -8.98
CA ILE A 703 24.31 -7.45 -10.24
C ILE A 703 23.93 -6.46 -11.35
N ALA A 704 22.65 -6.16 -11.51
CA ALA A 704 22.14 -5.26 -12.52
C ALA A 704 22.70 -3.85 -12.35
N ALA A 705 22.78 -3.33 -11.11
CA ALA A 705 23.37 -2.03 -10.84
C ALA A 705 24.86 -1.96 -11.26
N ALA A 706 25.65 -2.97 -10.88
CA ALA A 706 27.06 -3.04 -11.23
C ALA A 706 27.29 -3.17 -12.75
N LEU A 707 26.55 -4.07 -13.40
CA LEU A 707 26.58 -4.26 -14.85
C LEU A 707 26.14 -2.99 -15.60
N ALA A 708 25.07 -2.33 -15.15
CA ALA A 708 24.56 -1.09 -15.73
C ALA A 708 25.63 0.01 -15.73
N ALA A 709 26.34 0.15 -14.61
CA ALA A 709 27.45 1.10 -14.46
C ALA A 709 28.71 0.74 -15.27
N GLY A 710 28.73 -0.41 -15.96
CA GLY A 710 29.84 -0.86 -16.82
C GLY A 710 30.87 -1.71 -16.09
N ASN A 711 30.59 -2.16 -14.87
CA ASN A 711 31.47 -3.05 -14.11
C ASN A 711 31.23 -4.51 -14.48
N VAL A 712 32.28 -5.32 -14.38
CA VAL A 712 32.13 -6.78 -14.39
C VAL A 712 31.85 -7.27 -12.98
N VAL A 713 31.10 -8.36 -12.87
CA VAL A 713 30.57 -8.85 -11.61
C VAL A 713 31.04 -10.27 -11.31
N VAL A 714 31.48 -10.47 -10.07
CA VAL A 714 31.61 -11.80 -9.48
C VAL A 714 30.59 -11.90 -8.36
N ALA A 715 29.55 -12.70 -8.58
CA ALA A 715 28.40 -12.82 -7.70
C ALA A 715 28.55 -14.02 -6.76
N LYS A 716 28.35 -13.79 -5.45
CA LYS A 716 28.29 -14.81 -4.41
C LYS A 716 26.89 -14.78 -3.76
N PRO A 717 25.99 -15.71 -4.07
CA PRO A 717 24.70 -15.82 -3.40
C PRO A 717 24.87 -16.41 -2.00
N ALA A 718 23.86 -16.27 -1.15
CA ALA A 718 23.81 -17.00 0.11
C ALA A 718 23.84 -18.53 -0.12
N GLU A 719 24.47 -19.25 0.80
CA GLU A 719 24.65 -20.70 0.74
C GLU A 719 23.34 -21.48 0.81
N GLU A 720 22.29 -20.88 1.39
CA GLU A 720 20.96 -21.47 1.50
C GLU A 720 20.17 -21.43 0.18
N THR A 721 20.49 -20.49 -0.73
CA THR A 721 19.71 -20.26 -1.96
C THR A 721 20.56 -20.19 -3.25
N PRO A 722 21.43 -21.18 -3.53
CA PRO A 722 22.32 -21.14 -4.68
C PRO A 722 21.65 -21.49 -6.02
N LEU A 723 20.53 -22.21 -6.02
CA LEU A 723 19.88 -22.73 -7.23
C LEU A 723 19.18 -21.61 -8.00
N VAL A 724 18.39 -20.77 -7.32
CA VAL A 724 17.74 -19.61 -7.95
C VAL A 724 18.77 -18.60 -8.46
N ALA A 725 19.88 -18.44 -7.75
CA ALA A 725 21.00 -17.59 -8.20
C ALA A 725 21.66 -18.14 -9.49
N ALA A 726 21.84 -19.46 -9.59
CA ALA A 726 22.34 -20.09 -10.80
C ALA A 726 21.40 -19.92 -12.00
N LEU A 727 20.09 -20.07 -11.78
CA LEU A 727 19.08 -19.80 -12.80
C LEU A 727 19.11 -18.33 -13.24
N ALA A 728 19.19 -17.39 -12.29
CA ALA A 728 19.26 -15.96 -12.55
C ALA A 728 20.49 -15.56 -13.40
N VAL A 729 21.68 -16.09 -13.09
CA VAL A 729 22.89 -15.85 -13.90
C VAL A 729 22.75 -16.48 -15.29
N GLY A 730 22.18 -17.67 -15.39
CA GLY A 730 21.85 -18.28 -16.68
C GLY A 730 20.94 -17.40 -17.54
N ILE A 731 19.93 -16.76 -16.93
CA ILE A 731 19.04 -15.81 -17.62
C ILE A 731 19.80 -14.57 -18.11
N LEU A 732 20.74 -14.03 -17.31
CA LEU A 732 21.59 -12.91 -17.77
C LEU A 732 22.46 -13.30 -18.95
N HIS A 733 23.05 -14.50 -18.95
CA HIS A 733 23.83 -15.01 -20.08
C HIS A 733 22.96 -15.18 -21.34
N GLU A 734 21.75 -15.73 -21.20
CA GLU A 734 20.77 -15.85 -22.29
C GLU A 734 20.29 -14.49 -22.82
N ALA A 735 20.19 -13.49 -21.94
CA ALA A 735 19.91 -12.11 -22.30
C ALA A 735 21.05 -11.43 -23.07
N GLY A 736 22.22 -12.07 -23.14
CA GLY A 736 23.38 -11.62 -23.91
C GLY A 736 24.47 -10.94 -23.07
N VAL A 737 24.35 -10.95 -21.73
CA VAL A 737 25.45 -10.50 -20.86
C VAL A 737 26.61 -11.50 -21.01
N PRO A 738 27.83 -11.05 -21.37
CA PRO A 738 28.95 -11.96 -21.55
C PRO A 738 29.29 -12.75 -20.28
N ALA A 739 29.68 -14.02 -20.44
CA ALA A 739 30.03 -14.89 -19.31
C ALA A 739 31.19 -14.34 -18.46
N GLY A 740 32.12 -13.60 -19.05
CA GLY A 740 33.18 -12.91 -18.29
C GLY A 740 32.70 -11.65 -17.55
N ALA A 741 31.59 -11.04 -18.00
CA ALA A 741 31.02 -9.85 -17.38
C ALA A 741 30.18 -10.17 -16.14
N VAL A 742 29.59 -11.37 -16.05
CA VAL A 742 28.93 -11.86 -14.84
C VAL A 742 29.24 -13.33 -14.61
N GLN A 743 29.85 -13.63 -13.45
CA GLN A 743 30.24 -14.97 -13.03
C GLN A 743 29.64 -15.31 -11.67
N LEU A 744 29.38 -16.59 -11.43
CA LEU A 744 28.79 -17.08 -10.18
C LEU A 744 29.81 -17.88 -9.36
N LEU A 745 29.92 -17.59 -8.08
CA LEU A 745 30.66 -18.36 -7.09
C LEU A 745 29.71 -18.86 -6.00
N THR A 746 29.45 -20.15 -5.97
CA THR A 746 28.70 -20.84 -4.92
C THR A 746 29.61 -21.14 -3.72
N GLY A 747 29.07 -21.18 -2.50
CA GLY A 747 29.84 -21.52 -1.30
C GLY A 747 29.41 -20.74 -0.07
N GLU A 748 30.13 -20.89 1.03
CA GLU A 748 29.83 -20.23 2.32
C GLU A 748 30.55 -18.87 2.43
N GLY A 749 30.61 -18.31 3.64
CA GLY A 749 31.23 -17.02 3.93
C GLY A 749 32.73 -16.96 3.64
N ASP A 750 33.45 -18.09 3.63
CA ASP A 750 34.88 -18.17 3.32
C ASP A 750 35.16 -17.81 1.85
N ILE A 751 34.30 -18.24 0.91
CA ILE A 751 34.36 -17.86 -0.51
C ILE A 751 34.09 -16.37 -0.68
N GLY A 752 33.13 -15.81 0.07
CA GLY A 752 32.89 -14.37 0.12
C GLY A 752 34.10 -13.57 0.63
N ALA A 753 34.71 -14.03 1.73
CA ALA A 753 35.90 -13.41 2.30
C ALA A 753 37.13 -13.50 1.37
N ALA A 754 37.31 -14.63 0.69
CA ALA A 754 38.36 -14.81 -0.31
C ALA A 754 38.17 -13.85 -1.50
N LEU A 755 36.93 -13.67 -1.97
CA LEU A 755 36.60 -12.74 -3.03
C LEU A 755 36.90 -11.28 -2.62
N VAL A 756 36.42 -10.85 -1.45
CA VAL A 756 36.68 -9.50 -0.92
C VAL A 756 38.17 -9.24 -0.70
N GLY A 757 38.93 -10.29 -0.35
CA GLY A 757 40.36 -10.19 -0.04
C GLY A 757 41.29 -10.01 -1.23
N ASP A 758 40.84 -10.23 -2.46
CA ASP A 758 41.72 -10.13 -3.63
C ASP A 758 41.87 -8.68 -4.11
N ASP A 759 43.11 -8.20 -4.28
CA ASP A 759 43.50 -6.81 -4.65
C ASP A 759 42.86 -6.27 -5.93
N ARG A 760 42.28 -7.16 -6.74
CA ARG A 760 41.72 -6.83 -8.06
C ARG A 760 40.23 -6.50 -7.99
N VAL A 761 39.57 -6.76 -6.86
CA VAL A 761 38.20 -6.30 -6.59
C VAL A 761 38.21 -4.81 -6.24
N MET A 762 37.49 -4.02 -7.03
CA MET A 762 37.46 -2.56 -7.01
C MET A 762 36.19 -1.97 -6.38
N GLY A 763 35.24 -2.82 -5.99
CA GLY A 763 34.03 -2.44 -5.26
C GLY A 763 33.33 -3.66 -4.68
N VAL A 764 32.59 -3.46 -3.59
CA VAL A 764 31.79 -4.51 -2.95
C VAL A 764 30.38 -4.02 -2.72
N MET A 765 29.41 -4.78 -3.22
CA MET A 765 28.00 -4.65 -2.88
C MET A 765 27.64 -5.82 -1.96
N PHE A 766 27.23 -5.52 -0.74
CA PHE A 766 26.87 -6.49 0.27
C PHE A 766 25.47 -6.22 0.79
N THR A 767 24.67 -7.27 0.90
CA THR A 767 23.43 -7.22 1.68
C THR A 767 23.35 -8.43 2.60
N GLY A 768 23.21 -8.20 3.91
CA GLY A 768 23.23 -9.25 4.92
C GLY A 768 23.36 -8.69 6.34
N SER A 769 23.96 -9.45 7.27
CA SER A 769 24.03 -9.01 8.67
C SER A 769 25.06 -7.89 8.90
N THR A 770 24.78 -7.01 9.87
CA THR A 770 25.69 -5.93 10.28
C THR A 770 27.07 -6.47 10.70
N ALA A 771 27.11 -7.62 11.36
CA ALA A 771 28.36 -8.26 11.80
C ALA A 771 29.27 -8.65 10.61
N VAL A 772 28.70 -9.24 9.55
CA VAL A 772 29.46 -9.62 8.34
C VAL A 772 29.87 -8.37 7.55
N ALA A 773 28.98 -7.38 7.42
CA ALA A 773 29.31 -6.11 6.77
C ALA A 773 30.50 -5.41 7.45
N GLN A 774 30.55 -5.44 8.78
CA GLN A 774 31.69 -4.90 9.54
C GLN A 774 32.99 -5.69 9.32
N ALA A 775 32.92 -7.01 9.18
CA ALA A 775 34.08 -7.82 8.82
C ALA A 775 34.62 -7.45 7.43
N ILE A 776 33.74 -7.29 6.44
CA ILE A 776 34.08 -6.83 5.09
C ILE A 776 34.70 -5.42 5.15
N ASN A 777 34.09 -4.50 5.89
CA ASN A 777 34.61 -3.13 6.05
C ASN A 777 36.05 -3.11 6.61
N ARG A 778 36.33 -3.92 7.64
CA ARG A 778 37.69 -4.06 8.19
C ARG A 778 38.67 -4.64 7.17
N GLN A 779 38.25 -5.65 6.41
CA GLN A 779 39.08 -6.24 5.35
C GLN A 779 39.42 -5.23 4.24
N LEU A 780 38.50 -4.30 3.94
CA LEU A 780 38.69 -3.26 2.93
C LEU A 780 39.43 -2.01 3.44
N ALA A 781 39.73 -1.89 4.73
CA ALA A 781 40.22 -0.63 5.32
C ALA A 781 41.50 -0.07 4.66
N THR A 782 42.43 -0.95 4.30
CA THR A 782 43.72 -0.59 3.65
C THR A 782 43.67 -0.67 2.13
N ARG A 783 42.51 -1.03 1.55
CA ARG A 783 42.35 -1.31 0.13
C ARG A 783 42.06 -0.06 -0.67
N ARG A 784 42.67 0.07 -1.84
CA ARG A 784 42.49 1.21 -2.75
C ARG A 784 42.08 0.75 -4.14
N THR A 785 41.27 1.58 -4.80
CA THR A 785 40.96 1.45 -6.21
C THR A 785 42.19 1.84 -7.05
N HIS A 786 42.13 1.59 -8.36
CA HIS A 786 43.16 2.04 -9.30
C HIS A 786 43.30 3.58 -9.37
N THR A 787 42.30 4.35 -8.91
CA THR A 787 42.36 5.82 -8.78
C THR A 787 42.92 6.29 -7.44
N GLY A 788 43.33 5.37 -6.57
CA GLY A 788 43.82 5.64 -5.22
C GLY A 788 42.73 5.90 -4.19
N GLN A 789 41.45 5.91 -4.56
CA GLN A 789 40.33 6.06 -3.62
C GLN A 789 40.15 4.80 -2.76
N PRO A 790 39.57 4.88 -1.54
CA PRO A 790 39.17 3.69 -0.80
C PRO A 790 38.18 2.85 -1.61
N VAL A 791 38.34 1.52 -1.58
CA VAL A 791 37.40 0.61 -2.28
C VAL A 791 35.97 0.85 -1.76
N PRO A 792 35.00 1.19 -2.63
CA PRO A 792 33.62 1.40 -2.23
C PRO A 792 33.00 0.12 -1.65
N LEU A 793 32.37 0.27 -0.49
CA LEU A 793 31.48 -0.72 0.11
C LEU A 793 30.08 -0.12 0.16
N ILE A 794 29.14 -0.76 -0.55
CA ILE A 794 27.71 -0.54 -0.37
C ILE A 794 27.24 -1.71 0.50
N ALA A 795 26.94 -1.44 1.76
CA ALA A 795 26.48 -2.44 2.71
C ALA A 795 25.07 -2.09 3.20
N GLU A 796 24.08 -2.85 2.75
CA GLU A 796 22.71 -2.79 3.25
C GLU A 796 22.50 -3.91 4.27
N THR A 797 21.99 -3.60 5.45
CA THR A 797 21.97 -4.55 6.58
C THR A 797 20.61 -4.57 7.28
N GLY A 798 20.56 -5.06 8.52
CA GLY A 798 19.33 -5.31 9.27
C GLY A 798 18.63 -4.05 9.79
N GLY A 799 17.52 -4.25 10.48
CA GLY A 799 16.76 -3.16 11.09
C GLY A 799 16.00 -3.57 12.34
N GLN A 800 15.96 -2.69 13.34
CA GLN A 800 15.05 -2.80 14.48
C GLN A 800 13.79 -1.96 14.22
N ASN A 801 13.03 -2.35 13.20
CA ASN A 801 11.98 -1.52 12.63
C ASN A 801 10.81 -1.35 13.59
N ALA A 802 10.36 -0.12 13.77
CA ALA A 802 9.27 0.23 14.67
C ALA A 802 8.05 0.76 13.91
N MET A 803 6.86 0.55 14.47
CA MET A 803 5.61 1.19 14.05
C MET A 803 4.96 1.85 15.26
N ILE A 804 4.67 3.15 15.16
CA ILE A 804 3.91 3.87 16.18
C ILE A 804 2.43 3.93 15.76
N VAL A 805 1.55 3.57 16.69
CA VAL A 805 0.10 3.63 16.52
C VAL A 805 -0.49 4.49 17.64
N ASP A 806 -1.14 5.58 17.26
CA ASP A 806 -1.88 6.41 18.21
C ASP A 806 -3.37 6.05 18.25
N SER A 807 -4.10 6.67 19.19
CA SER A 807 -5.52 6.40 19.42
C SER A 807 -6.47 6.95 18.33
N SER A 808 -5.94 7.64 17.31
CA SER A 808 -6.72 8.12 16.15
C SER A 808 -6.73 7.12 14.98
N ALA A 809 -5.85 6.13 15.00
CA ALA A 809 -5.77 5.11 13.97
C ALA A 809 -6.98 4.17 13.98
N LEU A 810 -7.34 3.65 12.80
CA LEU A 810 -8.35 2.60 12.67
C LEU A 810 -7.74 1.24 13.00
N ALA A 811 -8.28 0.55 14.00
CA ALA A 811 -7.71 -0.70 14.54
C ALA A 811 -7.61 -1.80 13.48
N GLU A 812 -8.61 -1.93 12.62
CA GLU A 812 -8.68 -2.92 11.54
C GLU A 812 -7.53 -2.72 10.54
N GLN A 813 -7.27 -1.48 10.11
CA GLN A 813 -6.15 -1.15 9.23
C GLN A 813 -4.81 -1.42 9.91
N VAL A 814 -4.66 -1.00 11.17
CA VAL A 814 -3.45 -1.26 11.96
C VAL A 814 -3.18 -2.76 12.05
N VAL A 815 -4.18 -3.57 12.39
CA VAL A 815 -4.01 -5.02 12.55
C VAL A 815 -3.65 -5.67 11.22
N ALA A 816 -4.30 -5.30 10.11
CA ALA A 816 -3.94 -5.78 8.77
C ALA A 816 -2.47 -5.49 8.45
N ASP A 817 -2.04 -4.25 8.65
CA ASP A 817 -0.70 -3.78 8.31
C ASP A 817 0.37 -4.33 9.26
N VAL A 818 0.07 -4.51 10.54
CA VAL A 818 0.95 -5.15 11.53
C VAL A 818 1.14 -6.63 11.20
N VAL A 819 0.07 -7.36 10.91
CA VAL A 819 0.15 -8.79 10.55
C VAL A 819 1.00 -8.97 9.29
N ALA A 820 0.75 -8.17 8.26
CA ALA A 820 1.55 -8.18 7.04
C ALA A 820 3.02 -7.83 7.34
N SER A 821 3.27 -6.74 8.08
CA SER A 821 4.65 -6.26 8.30
C SER A 821 5.47 -7.18 9.20
N ALA A 822 4.86 -7.84 10.19
CA ALA A 822 5.59 -8.65 11.18
C ALA A 822 5.75 -10.12 10.76
N PHE A 823 4.73 -10.70 10.12
CA PHE A 823 4.66 -12.15 9.93
C PHE A 823 4.74 -12.61 8.47
N ASP A 824 4.56 -11.72 7.50
CA ASP A 824 4.81 -12.05 6.09
C ASP A 824 6.23 -12.61 5.91
N SER A 825 6.37 -13.63 5.06
CA SER A 825 7.65 -14.32 4.83
C SER A 825 8.29 -14.85 6.13
N ALA A 826 7.47 -15.22 7.12
CA ALA A 826 7.89 -15.58 8.47
C ALA A 826 8.75 -14.49 9.15
N GLY A 827 8.47 -13.22 8.89
CA GLY A 827 9.24 -12.09 9.43
C GLY A 827 10.69 -12.02 8.92
N GLN A 828 11.02 -12.72 7.84
CA GLN A 828 12.37 -12.78 7.26
C GLN A 828 12.62 -11.67 6.23
N ARG A 829 12.02 -10.50 6.42
CA ARG A 829 12.34 -9.29 5.66
C ARG A 829 13.20 -8.38 6.53
N CYS A 830 14.20 -7.73 5.94
CA CYS A 830 14.94 -6.67 6.62
C CYS A 830 14.00 -5.51 7.02
N SER A 831 12.92 -5.29 6.28
CA SER A 831 11.84 -4.33 6.56
C SER A 831 10.72 -4.82 7.48
N ALA A 832 10.81 -6.06 7.99
CA ALA A 832 9.75 -6.60 8.84
C ALA A 832 9.63 -5.80 10.14
N LEU A 833 8.39 -5.61 10.60
CA LEU A 833 8.08 -4.90 11.83
C LEU A 833 8.55 -5.71 13.03
N ARG A 834 9.45 -5.13 13.83
CA ARG A 834 10.04 -5.75 15.03
C ARG A 834 9.43 -5.24 16.32
N LEU A 835 9.02 -3.97 16.32
CA LEU A 835 8.48 -3.26 17.48
C LEU A 835 7.18 -2.52 17.13
N LEU A 836 6.06 -2.97 17.68
CA LEU A 836 4.81 -2.24 17.67
C LEU A 836 4.71 -1.38 18.94
N CYS A 837 4.71 -0.07 18.78
CA CYS A 837 4.47 0.90 19.85
C CYS A 837 3.02 1.39 19.77
N VAL A 838 2.17 0.95 20.69
CA VAL A 838 0.74 1.28 20.69
C VAL A 838 0.38 2.19 21.85
N GLN A 839 -0.39 3.25 21.60
CA GLN A 839 -0.81 4.18 22.64
C GLN A 839 -1.68 3.46 23.69
N GLU A 840 -1.40 3.70 24.97
CA GLU A 840 -2.06 3.05 26.11
C GLU A 840 -3.61 3.03 25.99
N ASP A 841 -4.20 4.13 25.52
CA ASP A 841 -5.64 4.34 25.43
C ASP A 841 -6.37 3.42 24.43
N CYS A 842 -5.67 2.92 23.39
CA CYS A 842 -6.25 2.02 22.38
C CYS A 842 -5.61 0.62 22.38
N ALA A 843 -4.56 0.41 23.17
CA ALA A 843 -3.72 -0.77 23.13
C ALA A 843 -4.48 -2.09 23.38
N ASP A 844 -5.40 -2.16 24.36
CA ASP A 844 -6.10 -3.42 24.64
C ASP A 844 -7.02 -3.84 23.49
N HIS A 845 -7.69 -2.87 22.85
CA HIS A 845 -8.55 -3.12 21.70
C HIS A 845 -7.72 -3.62 20.51
N VAL A 846 -6.66 -2.89 20.15
CA VAL A 846 -5.76 -3.25 19.04
C VAL A 846 -5.10 -4.61 19.27
N LEU A 847 -4.55 -4.86 20.46
CA LEU A 847 -3.84 -6.11 20.75
C LEU A 847 -4.79 -7.32 20.83
N THR A 848 -6.05 -7.11 21.24
CA THR A 848 -7.05 -8.18 21.23
C THR A 848 -7.41 -8.57 19.80
N MET A 849 -7.67 -7.59 18.94
CA MET A 849 -7.92 -7.83 17.52
C MET A 849 -6.70 -8.45 16.83
N LEU A 850 -5.49 -7.97 17.13
CA LEU A 850 -4.24 -8.52 16.59
C LEU A 850 -4.06 -10.00 16.95
N ARG A 851 -4.21 -10.37 18.22
CA ARG A 851 -4.14 -11.77 18.65
C ARG A 851 -5.23 -12.63 18.00
N GLY A 852 -6.41 -12.07 17.76
CA GLY A 852 -7.47 -12.74 17.02
C GLY A 852 -7.08 -12.99 15.56
N ALA A 853 -6.62 -11.96 14.85
CA ALA A 853 -6.18 -12.07 13.46
C ALA A 853 -4.99 -13.02 13.29
N MET A 854 -4.05 -13.03 14.25
CA MET A 854 -2.95 -14.00 14.27
C MET A 854 -3.44 -15.45 14.29
N ARG A 855 -4.51 -15.77 15.05
CA ARG A 855 -5.05 -17.14 15.10
C ARG A 855 -5.60 -17.62 13.76
N GLU A 856 -5.89 -16.69 12.86
CA GLU A 856 -6.41 -16.99 11.54
C GLU A 856 -5.31 -17.25 10.49
N LEU A 857 -4.03 -17.06 10.84
CA LEU A 857 -2.90 -17.34 9.96
C LEU A 857 -2.68 -18.85 9.80
N ASN A 858 -2.58 -19.28 8.56
CA ASN A 858 -2.25 -20.66 8.22
C ASN A 858 -0.74 -20.80 8.01
N MET A 859 -0.10 -21.64 8.84
CA MET A 859 1.31 -21.99 8.71
C MET A 859 1.45 -23.32 7.97
N GLY A 860 2.39 -23.42 7.03
CA GLY A 860 2.61 -24.69 6.33
C GLY A 860 3.50 -24.60 5.09
N ASN A 861 3.26 -25.52 4.16
CA ASN A 861 4.00 -25.57 2.90
C ASN A 861 3.71 -24.33 2.05
N PRO A 862 4.71 -23.51 1.72
CA PRO A 862 4.53 -22.24 1.01
C PRO A 862 4.09 -22.39 -0.45
N ALA A 863 4.18 -23.59 -1.03
CA ALA A 863 3.65 -23.87 -2.37
C ALA A 863 2.11 -23.99 -2.41
N LEU A 864 1.45 -24.03 -1.24
CA LEU A 864 -0.01 -24.00 -1.15
C LEU A 864 -0.49 -22.54 -1.08
N LEU A 865 -1.48 -22.20 -1.90
CA LEU A 865 -2.07 -20.86 -1.93
C LEU A 865 -2.71 -20.47 -0.58
N SER A 866 -3.18 -21.45 0.19
CA SER A 866 -3.76 -21.25 1.51
C SER A 866 -2.73 -20.99 2.61
N THR A 867 -1.43 -21.10 2.36
CA THR A 867 -0.39 -20.84 3.36
C THR A 867 -0.08 -19.36 3.45
N ASP A 868 -0.21 -18.78 4.64
CA ASP A 868 0.14 -17.39 4.92
C ASP A 868 1.59 -17.25 5.39
N VAL A 869 2.03 -18.19 6.25
CA VAL A 869 3.36 -18.15 6.89
C VAL A 869 4.12 -19.43 6.58
N GLY A 870 5.23 -19.28 5.84
CA GLY A 870 6.14 -20.37 5.49
C GLY A 870 7.16 -20.70 6.62
N PRO A 871 8.15 -21.54 6.32
CA PRO A 871 9.24 -21.86 7.25
C PRO A 871 10.22 -20.68 7.41
N VAL A 872 11.04 -20.74 8.45
CA VAL A 872 12.31 -20.02 8.49
C VAL A 872 13.38 -20.80 7.71
N ILE A 873 14.42 -20.12 7.22
CA ILE A 873 15.34 -20.67 6.22
C ILE A 873 16.13 -21.90 6.70
N THR A 874 16.53 -21.96 7.97
CA THR A 874 17.36 -23.04 8.53
C THR A 874 16.93 -23.43 9.94
N ALA A 875 17.37 -24.62 10.41
CA ALA A 875 17.14 -25.04 11.80
C ALA A 875 17.90 -24.15 12.77
N GLN A 876 19.11 -23.72 12.39
CA GLN A 876 19.90 -22.82 13.22
C GLN A 876 19.18 -21.48 13.42
N ALA A 877 18.54 -20.94 12.38
CA ALA A 877 17.68 -19.76 12.51
C ALA A 877 16.50 -20.05 13.44
N ALA A 878 15.79 -21.16 13.23
CA ALA A 878 14.66 -21.57 14.08
C ALA A 878 15.05 -21.71 15.57
N ASP A 879 16.19 -22.34 15.87
CA ASP A 879 16.72 -22.53 17.21
C ASP A 879 17.09 -21.20 17.87
N GLY A 880 17.73 -20.30 17.12
CA GLY A 880 18.09 -18.96 17.59
C GLY A 880 16.87 -18.13 17.95
N ILE A 881 15.87 -18.10 17.07
CA ILE A 881 14.62 -17.37 17.29
C ILE A 881 13.84 -17.99 18.46
N THR A 882 13.74 -19.31 18.52
CA THR A 882 13.06 -20.01 19.61
C THR A 882 13.72 -19.73 20.96
N ARG A 883 15.06 -19.71 21.00
CA ARG A 883 15.80 -19.36 22.22
C ARG A 883 15.47 -17.95 22.71
N HIS A 884 15.40 -16.98 21.81
CA HIS A 884 14.98 -15.61 22.15
C HIS A 884 13.57 -15.59 22.77
N ILE A 885 12.62 -16.33 22.19
CA ILE A 885 11.26 -16.45 22.73
C ILE A 885 11.28 -17.08 24.13
N GLU A 886 12.04 -18.15 24.33
CA GLU A 886 12.16 -18.83 25.63
C GLU A 886 12.83 -17.95 26.69
N ASP A 887 13.82 -17.13 26.32
CA ASP A 887 14.47 -16.18 27.24
C ASP A 887 13.45 -15.19 27.83
N PHE A 888 12.50 -14.71 27.02
CA PHE A 888 11.40 -13.86 27.49
C PHE A 888 10.39 -14.62 28.35
N ARG A 889 10.06 -15.88 28.01
CA ARG A 889 9.24 -16.75 28.87
C ARG A 889 9.89 -16.98 30.23
N HIS A 890 11.20 -17.22 30.27
CA HIS A 890 11.98 -17.37 31.50
C HIS A 890 12.00 -16.07 32.34
N LYS A 891 12.05 -14.90 31.68
CA LYS A 891 11.87 -13.59 32.32
C LYS A 891 10.43 -13.30 32.77
N LYS A 892 9.49 -14.21 32.51
CA LYS A 892 8.04 -14.07 32.80
C LYS A 892 7.38 -12.92 32.03
N ALA A 893 7.93 -12.53 30.88
CA ALA A 893 7.25 -11.60 29.99
C ALA A 893 5.99 -12.27 29.40
N PRO A 894 4.91 -11.51 29.14
CA PRO A 894 3.77 -12.01 28.39
C PRO A 894 4.19 -12.40 26.97
N VAL A 895 3.99 -13.68 26.62
CA VAL A 895 4.28 -14.21 25.30
C VAL A 895 3.04 -14.89 24.74
N PHE A 896 2.57 -14.44 23.58
CA PHE A 896 1.49 -15.07 22.82
C PHE A 896 2.07 -15.68 21.54
N ALA A 897 2.03 -17.00 21.39
CA ALA A 897 2.50 -17.70 20.21
C ALA A 897 1.42 -18.65 19.67
N LEU A 898 1.34 -18.81 18.35
CA LEU A 898 0.47 -19.81 17.74
C LEU A 898 0.97 -21.24 18.04
N PRO A 899 0.06 -22.23 18.10
CA PRO A 899 0.46 -23.63 18.19
C PRO A 899 1.16 -24.06 16.90
N MET A 900 2.21 -24.87 17.01
CA MET A 900 2.89 -25.44 15.85
C MET A 900 2.02 -26.54 15.22
N PRO A 901 1.65 -26.44 13.93
CA PRO A 901 0.93 -27.51 13.23
C PRO A 901 1.76 -28.79 13.12
N GLN A 902 1.11 -29.96 13.20
CA GLN A 902 1.80 -31.25 13.07
C GLN A 902 2.52 -31.42 11.73
N GLY A 903 1.96 -30.86 10.64
CA GLY A 903 2.56 -30.89 9.30
C GLY A 903 3.86 -30.10 9.16
N CYS A 904 4.25 -29.29 10.15
CA CYS A 904 5.47 -28.48 10.15
C CYS A 904 6.67 -29.20 10.81
N ALA A 905 6.48 -30.41 11.35
CA ALA A 905 7.49 -31.09 12.17
C ALA A 905 8.79 -31.46 11.40
N ASP A 906 8.69 -31.69 10.09
CA ASP A 906 9.83 -32.06 9.24
C ASP A 906 10.54 -30.85 8.61
N GLY A 907 10.06 -29.63 8.89
CA GLY A 907 10.62 -28.37 8.41
C GLY A 907 11.24 -27.53 9.53
N SER A 908 11.71 -26.33 9.18
CA SER A 908 12.25 -25.35 10.13
C SER A 908 11.21 -24.25 10.34
N PHE A 909 10.29 -24.41 11.28
CA PHE A 909 9.22 -23.43 11.52
C PHE A 909 9.36 -22.77 12.88
N VAL A 910 8.94 -21.51 12.95
CA VAL A 910 8.73 -20.75 14.18
C VAL A 910 7.32 -20.16 14.13
N PRO A 911 6.49 -20.30 15.16
CA PRO A 911 5.15 -19.75 15.13
C PRO A 911 5.18 -18.22 15.24
N PRO A 912 4.29 -17.49 14.54
CA PRO A 912 4.02 -16.09 14.82
C PRO A 912 3.84 -15.83 16.31
N THR A 913 4.66 -14.92 16.84
CA THR A 913 4.81 -14.68 18.28
C THR A 913 4.75 -13.19 18.60
N LEU A 914 3.98 -12.83 19.63
CA LEU A 914 4.01 -11.52 20.29
C LEU A 914 4.74 -11.62 21.63
N ILE A 915 5.56 -10.62 21.93
CA ILE A 915 6.25 -10.48 23.22
C ILE A 915 5.98 -9.06 23.75
N ASP A 916 5.34 -8.96 24.91
CA ASP A 916 5.17 -7.67 25.57
C ASP A 916 6.49 -7.27 26.25
N ILE A 917 6.95 -6.04 26.01
CA ILE A 917 8.19 -5.49 26.57
C ILE A 917 7.91 -4.20 27.36
N LEU A 918 8.79 -3.86 28.30
CA LEU A 918 8.63 -2.66 29.13
C LEU A 918 9.30 -1.42 28.53
N ASN A 919 10.33 -1.61 27.72
CA ASN A 919 11.10 -0.56 27.06
C ASN A 919 11.82 -1.14 25.83
N VAL A 920 12.23 -0.26 24.90
CA VAL A 920 12.85 -0.64 23.63
C VAL A 920 14.14 -1.45 23.83
N GLN A 921 14.90 -1.17 24.88
CA GLN A 921 16.21 -1.78 25.13
C GLN A 921 16.13 -3.27 25.47
N GLU A 922 14.98 -3.77 25.96
CA GLU A 922 14.80 -5.20 26.26
C GLU A 922 14.91 -6.10 25.03
N MET A 923 14.65 -5.57 23.82
CA MET A 923 14.70 -6.33 22.57
C MET A 923 16.10 -6.87 22.24
N GLY A 924 17.15 -6.14 22.64
CA GLY A 924 18.52 -6.46 22.25
C GLY A 924 18.77 -6.33 20.75
N SER A 925 19.54 -7.27 20.18
CA SER A 925 19.88 -7.31 18.75
C SER A 925 18.67 -7.70 17.88
N GLU A 926 18.80 -7.54 16.57
CA GLU A 926 17.78 -7.97 15.61
C GLU A 926 17.47 -9.47 15.74
N VAL A 927 16.17 -9.81 15.77
CA VAL A 927 15.66 -11.18 15.71
C VAL A 927 14.98 -11.39 14.37
N PHE A 928 15.63 -12.15 13.49
CA PHE A 928 15.21 -12.31 12.10
C PHE A 928 14.18 -13.43 11.91
N GLY A 929 12.99 -13.25 12.50
CA GLY A 929 11.91 -14.25 12.47
C GLY A 929 10.53 -13.65 12.75
N PRO A 930 9.49 -14.48 12.88
CA PRO A 930 8.11 -14.02 13.03
C PRO A 930 7.79 -13.64 14.49
N VAL A 931 8.60 -12.73 15.05
CA VAL A 931 8.53 -12.25 16.44
C VAL A 931 8.29 -10.75 16.44
N LEU A 932 7.14 -10.33 16.95
CA LEU A 932 6.78 -8.93 17.14
C LEU A 932 6.83 -8.57 18.62
N HIS A 933 7.62 -7.57 18.97
CA HIS A 933 7.63 -7.00 20.30
C HIS A 933 6.58 -5.90 20.41
N VAL A 934 5.90 -5.80 21.54
CA VAL A 934 4.84 -4.83 21.78
C VAL A 934 5.22 -3.95 22.97
N LEU A 935 5.25 -2.64 22.74
CA LEU A 935 5.47 -1.63 23.75
C LEU A 935 4.24 -0.72 23.83
N ARG A 936 3.73 -0.52 25.04
CA ARG A 936 2.65 0.44 25.31
C ARG A 936 3.28 1.77 25.68
N TYR A 937 2.76 2.88 25.16
CA TYR A 937 3.28 4.21 25.48
C TYR A 937 2.18 5.22 25.78
N SER A 938 2.47 6.16 26.68
CA SER A 938 1.63 7.32 26.90
C SER A 938 1.92 8.39 25.83
N ARG A 939 0.88 9.04 25.28
CA ARG A 939 1.00 10.11 24.26
C ARG A 939 1.99 11.21 24.63
N ARG A 940 2.13 11.50 25.94
CA ARG A 940 3.05 12.51 26.50
C ARG A 940 4.52 12.14 26.34
N ASN A 941 4.82 10.85 26.24
CA ASN A 941 6.17 10.32 26.12
C ASN A 941 6.57 10.05 24.66
N LEU A 942 5.81 10.53 23.67
CA LEU A 942 6.11 10.29 22.26
C LEU A 942 7.55 10.70 21.88
N ASP A 943 8.02 11.85 22.36
CA ASP A 943 9.39 12.31 22.06
C ASP A 943 10.46 11.42 22.68
N GLN A 944 10.24 10.94 23.91
CA GLN A 944 11.15 9.99 24.55
C GLN A 944 11.15 8.66 23.79
N LEU A 945 9.98 8.17 23.37
CA LEU A 945 9.86 6.95 22.59
C LEU A 945 10.61 7.05 21.25
N LEU A 946 10.49 8.18 20.55
CA LEU A 946 11.24 8.43 19.31
C LEU A 946 12.75 8.43 19.58
N ALA A 947 13.19 9.03 20.68
CA ALA A 947 14.59 9.00 21.10
C ALA A 947 15.07 7.57 21.41
N ASP A 948 14.25 6.76 22.09
CA ASP A 948 14.57 5.37 22.42
C ASP A 948 14.65 4.48 21.16
N ILE A 949 13.78 4.71 20.17
CA ILE A 949 13.82 4.02 18.88
C ILE A 949 15.09 4.40 18.11
N ASN A 950 15.39 5.70 17.99
CA ASN A 950 16.60 6.17 17.32
C ASN A 950 17.88 5.68 18.03
N ALA A 951 17.84 5.55 19.36
CA ALA A 951 18.97 5.07 20.17
C ALA A 951 19.33 3.60 19.92
N THR A 952 18.48 2.82 19.23
CA THR A 952 18.86 1.48 18.76
C THR A 952 20.01 1.52 17.75
N GLY A 953 20.27 2.68 17.12
CA GLY A 953 21.30 2.87 16.11
C GLY A 953 20.92 2.37 14.71
N TYR A 954 19.82 1.62 14.59
CA TYR A 954 19.22 1.23 13.31
C TYR A 954 18.34 2.34 12.74
N GLY A 955 18.05 2.25 11.45
CA GLY A 955 17.26 3.26 10.75
C GLY A 955 16.85 2.82 9.35
N LEU A 956 16.23 1.64 9.23
CA LEU A 956 15.82 1.07 7.94
C LEU A 956 14.38 1.47 7.57
N THR A 957 13.37 0.81 8.15
CA THR A 957 11.96 1.15 7.94
C THR A 957 11.28 1.61 9.22
N PHE A 958 10.34 2.55 9.09
CA PHE A 958 9.50 3.01 10.19
C PHE A 958 8.05 3.21 9.74
N GLY A 959 7.11 2.77 10.56
CA GLY A 959 5.66 2.92 10.33
C GLY A 959 5.01 3.93 11.28
N LEU A 960 4.01 4.64 10.80
CA LEU A 960 3.17 5.51 11.63
C LEU A 960 1.70 5.36 11.22
N HIS A 961 0.85 4.98 12.17
CA HIS A 961 -0.61 5.06 12.02
C HIS A 961 -1.16 6.20 12.87
N THR A 962 -1.66 7.23 12.20
CA THR A 962 -2.32 8.39 12.80
C THR A 962 -3.16 9.12 11.75
N ARG A 963 -4.23 9.77 12.18
CA ARG A 963 -5.05 10.68 11.38
C ARG A 963 -4.73 12.15 11.66
N ILE A 964 -3.74 12.42 12.51
CA ILE A 964 -3.36 13.76 12.95
C ILE A 964 -2.13 14.21 12.18
N GLU A 965 -2.30 15.20 11.31
CA GLU A 965 -1.27 15.68 10.41
C GLU A 965 -0.08 16.28 11.17
N SER A 966 -0.32 17.03 12.25
CA SER A 966 0.75 17.55 13.10
C SER A 966 1.55 16.43 13.76
N THR A 967 0.93 15.27 14.05
CA THR A 967 1.64 14.10 14.56
C THR A 967 2.51 13.49 13.45
N VAL A 968 2.00 13.39 12.22
CA VAL A 968 2.81 12.99 11.05
C VAL A 968 4.04 13.89 10.91
N GLN A 969 3.85 15.21 10.83
CA GLN A 969 4.96 16.16 10.68
C GLN A 969 5.94 16.10 11.87
N HIS A 970 5.44 15.99 13.09
CA HIS A 970 6.24 15.90 14.30
C HIS A 970 7.11 14.64 14.36
N VAL A 971 6.54 13.48 13.99
CA VAL A 971 7.24 12.19 13.99
C VAL A 971 8.23 12.11 12.84
N LEU A 972 7.80 12.42 11.60
CA LEU A 972 8.66 12.32 10.41
C LEU A 972 9.85 13.28 10.46
N SER A 973 9.78 14.39 11.21
CA SER A 973 10.91 15.31 11.40
C SER A 973 11.92 14.86 12.45
N ARG A 974 11.64 13.82 13.23
CA ARG A 974 12.48 13.35 14.36
C ARG A 974 12.93 11.91 14.22
N VAL A 975 12.16 11.06 13.56
CA VAL A 975 12.54 9.67 13.36
C VAL A 975 13.71 9.57 12.39
N GLU A 976 14.71 8.79 12.76
CA GLU A 976 15.93 8.61 11.98
C GLU A 976 15.89 7.28 11.23
N ALA A 977 15.11 7.22 10.15
CA ALA A 977 15.01 6.04 9.27
C ALA A 977 14.98 6.41 7.79
N GLY A 978 15.49 5.50 6.95
CA GLY A 978 15.59 5.70 5.51
C GLY A 978 14.27 5.55 4.76
N ASN A 979 13.35 4.70 5.22
CA ASN A 979 12.05 4.45 4.59
C ASN A 979 10.92 4.65 5.62
N LEU A 980 10.06 5.64 5.38
CA LEU A 980 8.97 6.02 6.27
C LEU A 980 7.63 5.70 5.62
N TYR A 981 6.74 5.04 6.36
CA TYR A 981 5.44 4.58 5.89
C TYR A 981 4.34 5.13 6.79
N VAL A 982 3.34 5.80 6.20
CA VAL A 982 2.23 6.42 6.95
C VAL A 982 0.90 5.78 6.53
N ASN A 983 0.17 5.25 7.52
CA ASN A 983 -1.12 4.57 7.39
C ASN A 983 -1.11 3.40 6.40
N ARG A 984 -0.03 2.62 6.40
CA ARG A 984 0.18 1.42 5.60
C ARG A 984 1.24 0.53 6.25
N ASN A 985 1.34 -0.72 5.79
CA ASN A 985 2.44 -1.63 6.13
C ASN A 985 3.84 -1.06 5.79
N THR A 986 4.88 -1.63 6.40
CA THR A 986 6.29 -1.18 6.27
C THR A 986 7.14 -2.02 5.31
N ILE A 987 6.51 -2.90 4.53
CA ILE A 987 7.21 -3.89 3.68
C ILE A 987 6.93 -3.65 2.19
N GLY A 988 7.64 -4.37 1.32
CA GLY A 988 7.37 -4.35 -0.12
C GLY A 988 7.67 -3.01 -0.80
N ALA A 989 8.80 -2.39 -0.45
CA ALA A 989 9.26 -1.19 -1.14
C ALA A 989 9.41 -1.43 -2.64
N VAL A 990 8.87 -0.53 -3.46
CA VAL A 990 8.84 -0.67 -4.92
C VAL A 990 9.99 0.13 -5.54
N VAL A 991 10.78 -0.53 -6.39
CA VAL A 991 11.93 0.07 -7.09
C VAL A 991 11.51 1.33 -7.87
N GLY A 992 12.25 2.43 -7.66
CA GLY A 992 11.96 3.72 -8.29
C GLY A 992 10.76 4.48 -7.74
N VAL A 993 10.03 3.92 -6.76
CA VAL A 993 8.88 4.56 -6.09
C VAL A 993 9.18 4.81 -4.61
N GLN A 994 9.65 3.79 -3.90
CA GLN A 994 10.22 3.92 -2.56
C GLN A 994 11.66 3.37 -2.57
N PRO A 995 12.64 4.12 -3.12
CA PRO A 995 14.04 3.74 -3.03
C PRO A 995 14.38 3.21 -1.63
N PHE A 996 15.01 2.04 -1.59
CA PHE A 996 15.11 1.25 -0.36
C PHE A 996 16.52 1.24 0.19
N GLY A 997 16.66 1.52 1.48
CA GLY A 997 17.94 1.48 2.18
C GLY A 997 17.91 2.33 3.45
N GLY A 998 18.77 2.00 4.40
CA GLY A 998 18.77 2.60 5.73
C GLY A 998 19.89 3.59 5.98
N ARG A 999 20.01 3.96 7.26
CA ARG A 999 21.14 4.72 7.83
C ARG A 999 21.69 4.03 9.07
N GLY A 1000 22.81 4.53 9.60
CA GLY A 1000 23.39 4.02 10.84
C GLY A 1000 23.78 2.55 10.72
N LEU A 1001 23.32 1.72 11.65
CA LEU A 1001 23.56 0.27 11.64
C LEU A 1001 22.81 -0.47 10.53
N SER A 1002 21.85 0.18 9.86
CA SER A 1002 21.04 -0.42 8.79
C SER A 1002 21.68 -0.32 7.42
N GLY A 1003 22.62 0.58 7.20
CA GLY A 1003 23.36 0.56 5.95
C GLY A 1003 24.17 1.82 5.66
N THR A 1004 24.98 1.71 4.62
CA THR A 1004 25.81 2.80 4.12
C THR A 1004 25.07 3.64 3.07
N GLY A 1005 24.04 3.09 2.42
CA GLY A 1005 23.56 3.61 1.15
C GLY A 1005 24.65 3.59 0.05
N PRO A 1006 24.37 4.16 -1.13
CA PRO A 1006 23.09 4.74 -1.53
C PRO A 1006 21.97 3.71 -1.69
N LYS A 1007 20.72 4.16 -1.71
CA LYS A 1007 19.53 3.31 -1.74
C LYS A 1007 19.45 2.46 -3.02
N ALA A 1008 19.13 1.19 -2.85
CA ALA A 1008 18.74 0.30 -3.95
C ALA A 1008 17.47 0.83 -4.62
N GLY A 1009 17.41 0.72 -5.96
CA GLY A 1009 16.28 1.23 -6.74
C GLY A 1009 16.12 2.75 -6.67
N GLY A 1010 17.15 3.45 -6.20
CA GLY A 1010 17.24 4.90 -6.14
C GLY A 1010 18.19 5.48 -7.20
N PRO A 1011 18.15 6.81 -7.37
CA PRO A 1011 18.90 7.49 -8.42
C PRO A 1011 20.41 7.59 -8.16
N LEU A 1012 20.89 7.33 -6.93
CA LEU A 1012 22.29 7.55 -6.54
C LEU A 1012 23.17 6.29 -6.56
N ILE A 1013 22.58 5.09 -6.54
CA ILE A 1013 23.35 3.84 -6.38
C ILE A 1013 24.34 3.57 -7.52
N LEU A 1014 23.95 3.81 -8.77
CA LEU A 1014 24.84 3.59 -9.93
C LEU A 1014 26.07 4.48 -9.89
N ARG A 1015 25.97 5.68 -9.30
CA ARG A 1015 27.08 6.64 -9.20
C ARG A 1015 28.16 6.17 -8.24
N ARG A 1016 27.77 5.43 -7.19
CA ARG A 1016 28.74 4.84 -6.24
C ARG A 1016 29.59 3.72 -6.87
N LEU A 1017 29.18 3.24 -8.05
CA LEU A 1017 29.82 2.17 -8.81
C LEU A 1017 30.72 2.70 -9.95
N LEU A 1018 31.10 3.98 -9.88
CA LEU A 1018 31.97 4.65 -10.86
C LEU A 1018 33.29 5.10 -10.23
N ALA A 1019 34.39 4.95 -10.97
CA ALA A 1019 35.70 5.53 -10.64
C ALA A 1019 35.78 7.02 -11.00
N GLN A 1020 35.10 7.43 -12.08
CA GLN A 1020 34.91 8.82 -12.47
C GLN A 1020 33.42 9.08 -12.63
N THR A 1021 32.92 10.03 -11.86
CA THR A 1021 31.50 10.37 -11.82
C THR A 1021 31.32 11.81 -12.31
N PRO A 1022 30.43 12.10 -13.27
CA PRO A 1022 30.15 13.48 -13.67
C PRO A 1022 29.42 14.23 -12.56
N ALA A 1023 29.27 15.55 -12.68
CA ALA A 1023 28.52 16.34 -11.69
C ALA A 1023 27.08 15.81 -11.54
N LEU A 1024 26.57 15.81 -10.31
CA LEU A 1024 25.19 15.37 -10.06
C LEU A 1024 24.21 16.29 -10.81
N PRO A 1025 23.27 15.74 -11.59
CA PRO A 1025 22.19 16.54 -12.16
C PRO A 1025 21.31 17.12 -11.03
N PRO A 1026 20.54 18.19 -11.29
CA PRO A 1026 19.63 18.76 -10.30
C PRO A 1026 18.45 17.82 -10.05
N LEU A 1027 18.69 16.75 -9.29
CA LEU A 1027 17.74 15.70 -8.95
C LEU A 1027 16.58 16.22 -8.10
N VAL A 1028 16.93 17.07 -7.12
CA VAL A 1028 16.01 17.80 -6.25
C VAL A 1028 16.51 19.23 -6.12
N GLN A 1029 15.60 20.16 -5.82
CA GLN A 1029 15.95 21.54 -5.52
C GLN A 1029 15.88 21.76 -4.01
N GLY A 1030 17.05 21.83 -3.37
CA GLY A 1030 17.18 22.17 -1.95
C GLY A 1030 17.24 23.67 -1.71
N GLN A 1031 17.60 24.06 -0.48
CA GLN A 1031 17.86 25.44 -0.10
C GLN A 1031 19.29 25.64 0.36
N ALA A 1032 19.88 26.79 -0.02
CA ALA A 1032 21.21 27.16 0.44
C ALA A 1032 21.21 27.34 1.96
N GLN A 1033 22.06 26.59 2.65
CA GLN A 1033 22.12 26.58 4.09
C GLN A 1033 22.69 27.90 4.62
N GLN A 1034 22.12 28.45 5.70
CA GLN A 1034 22.59 29.71 6.27
C GLN A 1034 24.07 29.66 6.64
N ALA A 1035 24.52 28.56 7.25
CA ALA A 1035 25.92 28.34 7.59
C ALA A 1035 26.82 28.35 6.33
N MET A 1036 26.35 27.78 5.21
CA MET A 1036 27.08 27.76 3.94
C MET A 1036 27.21 29.16 3.31
N THR A 1037 26.15 29.97 3.38
CA THR A 1037 26.17 31.35 2.90
C THR A 1037 27.15 32.19 3.71
N LEU A 1038 27.04 32.14 5.05
CA LEU A 1038 27.92 32.87 5.96
C LEU A 1038 29.38 32.40 5.85
N TRP A 1039 29.60 31.10 5.64
CA TRP A 1039 30.91 30.54 5.38
C TRP A 1039 31.53 31.10 4.09
N THR A 1040 30.77 31.10 2.99
CA THR A 1040 31.22 31.67 1.71
C THR A 1040 31.57 33.16 1.84
N ASP A 1041 30.79 33.92 2.59
CA ASP A 1041 31.05 35.35 2.83
C ASP A 1041 32.28 35.57 3.72
N TRP A 1042 32.45 34.74 4.74
CA TRP A 1042 33.63 34.77 5.59
C TRP A 1042 34.91 34.44 4.79
N LEU A 1043 34.89 33.41 3.95
CA LEU A 1043 36.00 33.07 3.04
C LEU A 1043 36.35 34.25 2.12
N ARG A 1044 35.34 34.98 1.63
CA ARG A 1044 35.54 36.18 0.82
C ARG A 1044 36.23 37.29 1.62
N GLY A 1045 35.84 37.49 2.88
CA GLY A 1045 36.48 38.42 3.79
C GLY A 1045 37.95 38.08 4.12
N GLN A 1046 38.30 36.79 4.10
CA GLN A 1046 39.69 36.31 4.29
C GLN A 1046 40.55 36.39 3.02
N GLY A 1047 39.99 36.74 1.86
CA GLY A 1047 40.71 36.82 0.59
C GLY A 1047 40.99 35.47 -0.09
N GLU A 1048 40.27 34.41 0.29
CA GLU A 1048 40.52 33.03 -0.15
C GLU A 1048 39.83 32.72 -1.50
N VAL A 1049 40.30 33.33 -2.59
CA VAL A 1049 39.62 33.35 -3.90
C VAL A 1049 39.25 31.96 -4.41
N ALA A 1050 40.15 30.98 -4.32
CA ALA A 1050 39.89 29.62 -4.80
C ALA A 1050 38.81 28.90 -3.98
N ALA A 1051 38.90 28.95 -2.65
CA ALA A 1051 37.90 28.35 -1.76
C ALA A 1051 36.52 29.03 -1.92
N VAL A 1052 36.48 30.35 -2.17
CA VAL A 1052 35.23 31.06 -2.47
C VAL A 1052 34.57 30.54 -3.74
N ALA A 1053 35.35 30.22 -4.78
CA ALA A 1053 34.80 29.68 -6.03
C ALA A 1053 34.17 28.30 -5.80
N THR A 1054 34.86 27.40 -5.09
CA THR A 1054 34.33 26.08 -4.71
C THR A 1054 33.06 26.21 -3.86
N ALA A 1055 33.12 27.04 -2.82
CA ALA A 1055 31.99 27.26 -1.91
C ALA A 1055 30.78 27.86 -2.64
N THR A 1056 31.02 28.82 -3.55
CA THR A 1056 29.96 29.42 -4.38
C THR A 1056 29.30 28.38 -5.29
N ALA A 1057 30.09 27.55 -5.97
CA ALA A 1057 29.56 26.51 -6.85
C ALA A 1057 28.67 25.49 -6.11
N LEU A 1058 29.06 25.12 -4.90
CA LEU A 1058 28.27 24.22 -4.03
C LEU A 1058 27.01 24.90 -3.48
N ARG A 1059 27.13 26.16 -3.04
CA ARG A 1059 26.01 26.96 -2.51
C ARG A 1059 24.93 27.19 -3.57
N ASP A 1060 25.33 27.45 -4.81
CA ASP A 1060 24.43 27.81 -5.91
C ASP A 1060 23.69 26.59 -6.50
N ARG A 1061 24.01 25.36 -6.03
CA ARG A 1061 23.33 24.11 -6.38
C ARG A 1061 22.93 23.32 -5.12
N PRO A 1062 22.06 23.88 -4.27
CA PRO A 1062 21.69 23.22 -3.03
C PRO A 1062 20.83 21.98 -3.29
N LEU A 1063 21.19 20.86 -2.68
CA LEU A 1063 20.47 19.58 -2.77
C LEU A 1063 19.78 19.22 -1.45
N SER A 1064 20.41 19.58 -0.32
CA SER A 1064 19.88 19.30 1.02
C SER A 1064 18.57 20.05 1.29
N GLY A 1065 17.60 19.35 1.86
CA GLY A 1065 16.23 19.81 2.07
C GLY A 1065 15.34 19.72 0.83
N GLY A 1066 15.87 19.25 -0.30
CA GLY A 1066 15.10 19.05 -1.52
C GLY A 1066 14.24 17.78 -1.45
N ALA A 1067 13.07 17.84 -2.08
CA ALA A 1067 12.12 16.73 -2.18
C ALA A 1067 11.59 16.58 -3.61
N LEU A 1068 11.28 15.35 -4.01
CA LEU A 1068 10.69 14.99 -5.29
C LEU A 1068 9.54 13.99 -5.05
N ALA A 1069 8.39 14.24 -5.66
CA ALA A 1069 7.34 13.24 -5.75
C ALA A 1069 7.68 12.22 -6.84
N LEU A 1070 7.71 10.94 -6.49
CA LEU A 1070 7.98 9.84 -7.41
C LEU A 1070 6.66 9.29 -7.98
N PRO A 1071 6.63 8.93 -9.28
CA PRO A 1071 5.44 8.33 -9.89
C PRO A 1071 5.14 6.98 -9.22
N GLY A 1072 3.87 6.74 -8.92
CA GLY A 1072 3.42 5.53 -8.22
C GLY A 1072 1.92 5.27 -8.41
N PRO A 1073 1.36 4.28 -7.72
CA PRO A 1073 -0.06 3.98 -7.78
C PRO A 1073 -0.91 5.13 -7.24
N VAL A 1074 -2.15 5.23 -7.72
CA VAL A 1074 -3.12 6.18 -7.18
C VAL A 1074 -3.40 5.89 -5.70
N GLY A 1075 -3.73 6.93 -4.94
CA GLY A 1075 -4.05 6.77 -3.53
C GLY A 1075 -2.82 6.55 -2.65
N GLU A 1076 -1.65 6.88 -3.17
CA GLU A 1076 -0.40 6.95 -2.44
C GLU A 1076 0.35 8.22 -2.85
N GLU A 1077 0.99 8.86 -1.88
CA GLU A 1077 2.00 9.89 -2.13
C GLU A 1077 3.37 9.30 -1.80
N ASN A 1078 4.28 9.34 -2.76
CA ASN A 1078 5.63 8.79 -2.62
C ASN A 1078 6.65 9.90 -2.82
N LEU A 1079 7.37 10.25 -1.77
CA LEU A 1079 8.34 11.33 -1.74
C LEU A 1079 9.75 10.76 -1.58
N TYR A 1080 10.68 11.32 -2.32
CA TYR A 1080 12.11 11.12 -2.18
C TYR A 1080 12.74 12.43 -1.72
N LYS A 1081 13.49 12.40 -0.62
CA LYS A 1081 14.12 13.56 0.00
C LYS A 1081 15.62 13.36 0.11
N LEU A 1082 16.36 14.46 -0.02
CA LEU A 1082 17.77 14.51 0.35
C LEU A 1082 17.93 15.39 1.59
N SER A 1083 18.49 14.82 2.65
CA SER A 1083 18.75 15.49 3.92
C SER A 1083 20.24 15.47 4.26
N ALA A 1084 20.61 16.21 5.32
CA ALA A 1084 21.93 16.13 5.90
C ALA A 1084 22.16 14.72 6.48
N ARG A 1085 23.34 14.16 6.19
CA ARG A 1085 23.79 12.84 6.67
C ARG A 1085 24.29 12.86 8.11
N GLY A 1086 24.60 14.04 8.65
CA GLY A 1086 24.98 14.24 10.05
C GLY A 1086 26.35 14.88 10.22
N ASN A 1087 27.21 14.26 11.03
CA ASN A 1087 28.56 14.73 11.31
C ASN A 1087 29.57 14.13 10.32
N VAL A 1088 30.46 14.97 9.77
CA VAL A 1088 31.48 14.58 8.77
C VAL A 1088 32.87 14.94 9.28
N LEU A 1089 33.77 13.96 9.37
CA LEU A 1089 35.15 14.18 9.81
C LEU A 1089 36.01 14.68 8.64
N CYS A 1090 36.60 15.87 8.80
CA CYS A 1090 37.47 16.51 7.82
C CYS A 1090 38.94 16.41 8.27
N ILE A 1091 39.71 15.55 7.59
CA ILE A 1091 41.14 15.37 7.82
C ILE A 1091 41.89 16.05 6.67
N ALA A 1092 42.57 17.15 6.96
CA ALA A 1092 43.31 17.92 5.96
C ALA A 1092 44.68 18.35 6.52
N THR A 1093 45.69 18.33 5.66
CA THR A 1093 47.05 18.78 5.99
C THR A 1093 47.24 20.27 5.65
N GLY A 1094 46.48 20.79 4.68
CA GLY A 1094 46.54 22.18 4.26
C GLY A 1094 45.23 22.96 4.46
N LYS A 1095 45.36 24.27 4.66
CA LYS A 1095 44.24 25.22 4.83
C LYS A 1095 43.23 25.17 3.68
N ALA A 1096 43.71 25.13 2.44
CA ALA A 1096 42.85 25.10 1.25
C ALA A 1096 41.98 23.83 1.19
N ALA A 1097 42.58 22.66 1.38
CA ALA A 1097 41.85 21.39 1.40
C ALA A 1097 40.82 21.33 2.54
N LEU A 1098 41.17 21.85 3.73
CA LEU A 1098 40.24 21.95 4.84
C LEU A 1098 39.04 22.84 4.50
N TYR A 1099 39.26 23.97 3.83
CA TYR A 1099 38.18 24.87 3.42
C TYR A 1099 37.26 24.26 2.38
N ASP A 1100 37.80 23.53 1.41
CA ASP A 1100 37.00 22.82 0.41
C ASP A 1100 36.18 21.70 1.07
N GLN A 1101 36.77 20.93 1.99
CA GLN A 1101 36.05 19.91 2.77
C GLN A 1101 34.91 20.53 3.60
N ILE A 1102 35.18 21.61 4.36
CA ILE A 1102 34.15 22.32 5.15
C ILE A 1102 33.05 22.84 4.21
N SER A 1103 33.40 23.39 3.06
CA SER A 1103 32.44 23.88 2.06
C SER A 1103 31.49 22.77 1.59
N LEU A 1104 32.02 21.59 1.28
CA LEU A 1104 31.22 20.42 0.90
C LEU A 1104 30.27 19.99 2.02
N VAL A 1105 30.78 19.90 3.24
CA VAL A 1105 30.01 19.49 4.42
C VAL A 1105 28.86 20.46 4.69
N LEU A 1106 29.14 21.76 4.73
CA LEU A 1106 28.14 22.80 4.99
C LEU A 1106 27.10 22.90 3.87
N ALA A 1107 27.49 22.68 2.61
CA ALA A 1107 26.55 22.65 1.49
C ALA A 1107 25.51 21.52 1.62
N GLY A 1108 25.89 20.39 2.22
CA GLY A 1108 24.97 19.30 2.56
C GLY A 1108 24.11 19.53 3.81
N GLY A 1109 24.31 20.62 4.56
CA GLY A 1109 23.63 20.89 5.84
C GLY A 1109 24.25 20.19 7.06
N ASN A 1110 25.39 19.54 6.86
CA ASN A 1110 26.08 18.71 7.85
C ASN A 1110 26.92 19.54 8.82
N THR A 1111 27.46 18.87 9.84
CA THR A 1111 28.44 19.43 10.78
C THR A 1111 29.82 18.90 10.43
N ALA A 1112 30.80 19.78 10.23
CA ALA A 1112 32.19 19.43 10.00
C ALA A 1112 32.91 19.21 11.34
N LEU A 1113 33.35 17.99 11.60
CA LEU A 1113 34.25 17.67 12.71
C LEU A 1113 35.69 17.83 12.20
N VAL A 1114 36.48 18.67 12.86
CA VAL A 1114 37.86 18.96 12.43
C VAL A 1114 38.82 18.63 13.57
N PRO A 1115 39.90 17.87 13.35
CA PRO A 1115 40.93 17.66 14.39
C PRO A 1115 41.42 18.99 14.98
N GLY A 1116 41.50 19.08 16.31
CA GLY A 1116 41.77 20.34 17.02
C GLY A 1116 43.12 21.00 16.67
N ASP A 1117 44.11 20.22 16.27
CA ASP A 1117 45.41 20.68 15.78
C ASP A 1117 45.36 21.28 14.36
N ALA A 1118 44.35 20.92 13.56
CA ALA A 1118 44.14 21.43 12.21
C ALA A 1118 43.39 22.78 12.17
N VAL A 1119 42.82 23.23 13.29
CA VAL A 1119 42.10 24.52 13.38
C VAL A 1119 42.88 25.53 14.24
N PRO A 1120 43.65 26.45 13.63
CA PRO A 1120 44.24 27.56 14.37
C PRO A 1120 43.16 28.39 15.10
N HIS A 1121 43.29 28.50 16.43
CA HIS A 1121 42.37 29.24 17.30
C HIS A 1121 42.08 30.67 16.80
N ALA A 1122 43.07 31.29 16.15
CA ALA A 1122 43.00 32.66 15.64
C ALA A 1122 41.92 32.89 14.58
N TRP A 1123 41.65 31.97 13.64
CA TRP A 1123 40.61 32.18 12.63
C TRP A 1123 39.27 31.55 13.02
N TYR A 1124 39.28 30.47 13.81
CA TYR A 1124 38.05 29.90 14.37
C TYR A 1124 37.25 30.93 15.17
N ALA A 1125 37.95 31.73 16.00
CA ALA A 1125 37.37 32.81 16.78
C ALA A 1125 36.73 33.93 15.92
N THR A 1126 37.06 34.00 14.62
CA THR A 1126 36.48 34.98 13.68
C THR A 1126 35.29 34.45 12.89
N LEU A 1127 34.97 33.17 13.00
CA LEU A 1127 33.81 32.59 12.33
C LEU A 1127 32.52 33.13 12.96
N PRO A 1128 31.46 33.37 12.16
CA PRO A 1128 30.13 33.64 12.71
C PRO A 1128 29.64 32.49 13.59
N ASP A 1129 28.90 32.78 14.66
CA ASP A 1129 28.39 31.79 15.63
C ASP A 1129 27.63 30.63 14.95
N VAL A 1130 26.84 30.94 13.91
CA VAL A 1130 26.10 29.94 13.12
C VAL A 1130 27.04 28.96 12.41
N VAL A 1131 28.21 29.42 11.97
CA VAL A 1131 29.24 28.58 11.35
C VAL A 1131 30.03 27.82 12.40
N GLN A 1132 30.37 28.44 13.53
CA GLN A 1132 31.03 27.75 14.67
C GLN A 1132 30.18 26.59 15.20
N ALA A 1133 28.85 26.73 15.23
CA ALA A 1133 27.97 25.64 15.63
C ALA A 1133 28.04 24.40 14.70
N LYS A 1134 28.48 24.60 13.45
CA LYS A 1134 28.56 23.62 12.37
C LYS A 1134 29.98 23.21 11.99
N VAL A 1135 31.01 23.88 12.48
CA VAL A 1135 32.42 23.51 12.32
C VAL A 1135 32.96 23.29 13.73
N ARG A 1136 33.15 22.04 14.15
CA ARG A 1136 33.48 21.69 15.53
C ARG A 1136 34.87 21.09 15.62
N PRO A 1137 35.80 21.70 16.38
CA PRO A 1137 37.05 21.08 16.73
C PRO A 1137 36.82 19.83 17.59
N VAL A 1138 37.48 18.72 17.26
CA VAL A 1138 37.41 17.46 18.01
C VAL A 1138 38.81 16.95 18.36
N ASP A 1139 38.93 16.28 19.50
CA ASP A 1139 40.21 15.73 19.96
C ASP A 1139 40.63 14.49 19.17
N ASN A 1140 39.65 13.68 18.74
CA ASN A 1140 39.88 12.47 17.95
C ASN A 1140 38.63 12.08 17.12
N ALA A 1141 38.78 11.09 16.24
CA ALA A 1141 37.72 10.64 15.34
C ALA A 1141 36.48 10.06 16.04
N THR A 1142 36.58 9.66 17.31
CA THR A 1142 35.50 9.06 18.10
C THR A 1142 34.87 10.03 19.12
N SER A 1143 35.31 11.30 19.15
CA SER A 1143 34.79 12.31 20.08
C SER A 1143 33.29 12.58 19.89
N GLU A 1144 32.81 12.52 18.64
CA GLU A 1144 31.39 12.60 18.29
C GLU A 1144 31.05 11.50 17.29
N PRO A 1145 29.77 11.06 17.19
CA PRO A 1145 29.32 10.17 16.12
C PRO A 1145 29.70 10.76 14.77
N CYS A 1146 30.21 9.93 13.87
CA CYS A 1146 30.66 10.31 12.54
C CYS A 1146 29.89 9.51 11.50
N ALA A 1147 29.48 10.12 10.39
CA ALA A 1147 28.76 9.46 9.30
C ALA A 1147 29.62 9.31 8.02
N VAL A 1148 30.62 10.17 7.86
CA VAL A 1148 31.52 10.24 6.69
C VAL A 1148 32.90 10.74 7.09
N ILE A 1149 33.96 10.23 6.46
CA ILE A 1149 35.31 10.78 6.54
C ILE A 1149 35.72 11.38 5.19
N LEU A 1150 36.14 12.64 5.19
CA LEU A 1150 36.84 13.28 4.08
C LEU A 1150 38.31 13.45 4.48
N SER A 1151 39.22 12.84 3.74
CA SER A 1151 40.66 12.97 4.00
C SER A 1151 41.39 13.53 2.79
N GLU A 1152 42.29 14.49 2.96
CA GLU A 1152 43.09 15.02 1.86
C GLU A 1152 43.98 13.93 1.24
N LYS A 1153 44.59 13.11 2.10
CA LYS A 1153 45.59 12.12 1.72
C LYS A 1153 45.28 10.76 2.32
N ASP A 1154 45.85 9.74 1.71
CA ASP A 1154 45.89 8.40 2.27
C ASP A 1154 47.10 8.28 3.20
N ASP A 1155 46.89 8.62 4.47
CA ASP A 1155 47.95 8.67 5.47
C ASP A 1155 47.57 7.95 6.78
N VAL A 1156 48.48 8.03 7.76
CA VAL A 1156 48.30 7.43 9.08
C VAL A 1156 47.09 8.00 9.80
N ALA A 1157 46.74 9.27 9.61
CA ALA A 1157 45.60 9.89 10.27
C ALA A 1157 44.28 9.29 9.76
N LEU A 1158 44.13 9.13 8.43
CA LEU A 1158 42.98 8.41 7.86
C LEU A 1158 42.91 6.96 8.35
N ALA A 1159 44.04 6.24 8.34
CA ALA A 1159 44.08 4.86 8.79
C ALA A 1159 43.66 4.71 10.26
N MET A 1160 44.18 5.56 11.15
CA MET A 1160 43.80 5.59 12.56
C MET A 1160 42.33 5.94 12.76
N ALA A 1161 41.81 6.94 12.05
CA ALA A 1161 40.41 7.31 12.13
C ALA A 1161 39.48 6.17 11.69
N ARG A 1162 39.77 5.53 10.56
CA ARG A 1162 39.02 4.36 10.06
C ARG A 1162 39.09 3.18 11.03
N GLN A 1163 40.27 2.91 11.58
CA GLN A 1163 40.45 1.83 12.55
C GLN A 1163 39.59 2.09 13.80
N ALA A 1164 39.70 3.28 14.39
CA ALA A 1164 38.95 3.67 15.58
C ALA A 1164 37.42 3.57 15.37
N LEU A 1165 36.94 4.01 14.21
CA LEU A 1165 35.51 3.98 13.84
C LEU A 1165 35.00 2.60 13.39
N SER A 1166 35.89 1.60 13.25
CA SER A 1166 35.52 0.23 12.83
C SER A 1166 35.41 -0.78 14.00
N VAL A 1167 35.59 -0.31 15.24
CA VAL A 1167 35.55 -1.14 16.46
C VAL A 1167 34.12 -1.22 17.01
N GLY A 1168 33.70 -2.43 17.38
CA GLY A 1168 32.41 -2.69 17.99
C GLY A 1168 31.24 -2.62 17.01
N ASP A 1169 30.02 -2.49 17.55
CA ASP A 1169 28.77 -2.43 16.80
C ASP A 1169 28.43 -0.98 16.43
N GLN A 1170 29.36 -0.32 15.73
CA GLN A 1170 29.18 1.04 15.21
C GLN A 1170 28.65 1.02 13.77
N PRO A 1171 28.07 2.12 13.25
CA PRO A 1171 27.75 2.25 11.83
C PRO A 1171 28.99 2.11 10.93
N ILE A 1172 28.80 1.64 9.69
CA ILE A 1172 29.89 1.56 8.70
C ILE A 1172 30.11 2.95 8.10
N ILE A 1173 31.28 3.52 8.33
CA ILE A 1173 31.61 4.89 7.91
C ILE A 1173 32.33 4.88 6.57
N SER A 1174 31.71 5.52 5.57
CA SER A 1174 32.34 5.72 4.25
C SER A 1174 33.42 6.78 4.31
N ALA A 1175 34.50 6.59 3.55
CA ALA A 1175 35.58 7.56 3.42
C ALA A 1175 35.88 7.91 1.96
N TRP A 1176 36.30 9.15 1.74
CA TRP A 1176 36.73 9.67 0.45
C TRP A 1176 38.05 10.42 0.56
N LEU A 1177 38.90 10.30 -0.47
CA LEU A 1177 40.10 11.11 -0.60
C LEU A 1177 39.81 12.36 -1.42
N THR A 1178 40.22 13.52 -0.92
CA THR A 1178 39.95 14.84 -1.53
C THR A 1178 41.18 15.47 -2.18
N GLY A 1179 42.36 14.86 -2.07
CA GLY A 1179 43.61 15.40 -2.63
C GLY A 1179 43.63 15.49 -4.17
N GLY A 1180 42.79 14.71 -4.85
CA GLY A 1180 42.56 14.81 -6.30
C GLY A 1180 41.38 15.71 -6.70
N GLY A 1181 40.75 16.40 -5.74
CA GLY A 1181 39.51 17.14 -5.90
C GLY A 1181 38.40 16.62 -4.98
N LEU A 1182 37.36 17.44 -4.75
CA LEU A 1182 36.22 17.04 -3.93
C LEU A 1182 35.39 15.94 -4.60
N PRO A 1183 34.86 14.97 -3.83
CA PRO A 1183 33.82 14.08 -4.32
C PRO A 1183 32.52 14.86 -4.61
N GLY A 1184 31.59 14.22 -5.32
CA GLY A 1184 30.26 14.78 -5.55
C GLY A 1184 29.48 15.01 -4.25
N ALA A 1185 28.59 16.01 -4.24
CA ALA A 1185 27.82 16.40 -3.05
C ALA A 1185 26.96 15.27 -2.47
N GLU A 1186 26.57 14.29 -3.27
CA GLU A 1186 25.84 13.09 -2.84
C GLU A 1186 26.53 12.30 -1.72
N CYS A 1187 27.86 12.38 -1.57
CA CYS A 1187 28.58 11.63 -0.54
C CYS A 1187 28.27 12.10 0.89
N VAL A 1188 27.82 13.35 1.05
CA VAL A 1188 27.47 13.95 2.35
C VAL A 1188 25.95 14.11 2.51
N LEU A 1189 25.15 13.49 1.65
CA LEU A 1189 23.69 13.51 1.74
C LEU A 1189 23.15 12.14 2.18
N GLU A 1190 21.98 12.18 2.80
CA GLU A 1190 21.18 11.02 3.16
C GLU A 1190 19.91 11.02 2.30
N GLU A 1191 19.57 9.86 1.76
CA GLU A 1191 18.33 9.66 1.02
C GLU A 1191 17.23 9.20 1.98
N GLN A 1192 16.04 9.79 1.88
CA GLN A 1192 14.88 9.36 2.65
C GLN A 1192 13.68 9.17 1.72
N SER A 1193 13.01 8.02 1.84
CA SER A 1193 11.75 7.75 1.15
C SER A 1193 10.60 7.87 2.14
N VAL A 1194 9.53 8.56 1.74
CA VAL A 1194 8.30 8.69 2.52
C VAL A 1194 7.13 8.23 1.65
N SER A 1195 6.36 7.26 2.13
CA SER A 1195 5.20 6.73 1.45
C SER A 1195 3.95 6.88 2.31
N ILE A 1196 3.00 7.69 1.85
CA ILE A 1196 1.79 8.03 2.58
C ILE A 1196 0.58 7.41 1.88
N ASN A 1197 -0.18 6.60 2.59
CA ASN A 1197 -1.46 6.12 2.11
C ASN A 1197 -2.52 7.22 2.20
N THR A 1198 -2.78 7.89 1.09
CA THR A 1198 -3.75 9.00 1.03
C THR A 1198 -5.21 8.52 1.01
N THR A 1199 -5.44 7.20 0.94
CA THR A 1199 -6.79 6.60 1.00
C THR A 1199 -7.15 6.01 2.36
N ALA A 1200 -6.31 6.20 3.38
CA ALA A 1200 -6.52 5.63 4.72
C ALA A 1200 -7.84 6.08 5.38
N ALA A 1201 -8.40 7.22 4.97
CA ALA A 1201 -9.70 7.71 5.42
C ALA A 1201 -10.90 6.94 4.83
N GLY A 1202 -10.70 6.03 3.88
CA GLY A 1202 -11.77 5.22 3.27
C GLY A 1202 -12.09 5.55 1.81
N GLY A 1203 -11.25 6.36 1.15
CA GLY A 1203 -11.24 6.48 -0.31
C GLY A 1203 -10.35 7.62 -0.83
N ASN A 1204 -10.36 7.84 -2.15
CA ASN A 1204 -9.36 8.65 -2.85
C ASN A 1204 -9.89 10.00 -3.37
N ALA A 1205 -9.53 11.09 -2.70
CA ALA A 1205 -9.94 12.45 -3.08
C ALA A 1205 -9.51 12.86 -4.50
N SER A 1206 -8.32 12.46 -4.98
CA SER A 1206 -7.86 12.82 -6.32
C SER A 1206 -8.65 12.12 -7.42
N LEU A 1207 -9.16 10.92 -7.14
CA LEU A 1207 -9.99 10.17 -8.08
C LEU A 1207 -11.45 10.66 -8.08
N MET A 1208 -11.93 11.28 -7.00
CA MET A 1208 -13.29 11.85 -6.93
C MET A 1208 -13.52 13.02 -7.89
N THR A 1209 -12.45 13.67 -8.35
CA THR A 1209 -12.53 14.80 -9.28
C THR A 1209 -12.61 14.36 -10.74
N LEU A 1210 -12.31 13.09 -11.03
CA LEU A 1210 -12.36 12.51 -12.38
C LEU A 1210 -13.80 12.17 -12.78
N ASN A 1211 -14.14 12.35 -14.06
CA ASN A 1211 -15.48 12.14 -14.62
C ASN A 1211 -15.51 11.04 -15.70
#